data_AF-F4X074-F1
#
_entry.id   AF-F4X074-F1
#
_cell.length_a   1.000
_cell.length_b   1.000
_cell.length_c   1.000
_cell.angle_alpha   90.00
_cell.angle_beta   90.00
_cell.angle_gamma   90.00
#
_symmetry.space_group_name_H-M   'P 1'
#
loop_
_entity.id
_entity.type
_entity.pdbx_description
1 polymer ?
#
loop_
_entity_poly.entity_id
_entity_poly.type
_entity_poly.pdbx_seq_one_letter_code
_entity_poly.pdbx_strand_id
1 'polypeptide(L)'
;MPKETKIVIVGAGAAGIAAASRLLQRGINNFVILEASDRIGGRIYTKDFGENVVDLGAQWVHGESGNVVFELASKHDLLGSFAVLYDPNKHEFVTINGEVMPNDESSKALMIYHDNSDKVKQEEFKEERGSFGDFFIREYYKAFDTNPFTNRARVAEYLSWIEKMENSIQCSDTWFDISAKRLTEYRECEGDLVLDWKNYGYKTIFDLLLQKIPNPEERLPVMEKIEFEKVVATINYSSGENAMITTKDGCEYFASHVIFTGSLGVLKEKHSSMFVPPLSQKKQRAIEGLNIGTANKIFLEFPHRWWPEDKVSFNFIWPEKDKKEFLQTHGQNSEWLCDVFSFFIVAHQPNLLCAWITGKNARHMETLSDTDVFDGLYLLLKKSFGKRCNIVKPIRILRSKWYTNEHFRGSYSFLSMLSEHMNVTPRDLAEPIMTGIKPVILFAGEATHDHYYSTVHGAVETGFREADRLIDFKSLIKLNEKEGYVGGPEHLLFKSGYSSLTNLIVDNLDKRKIRLSTPVEVIHWRNFIDSPNDSPVIVKTFNGTEILADAVIVTCSLGYLKSNYQNMFQPLLPNRLSIAIEDLGFGTINKIFLDFGEPWWQRGVNGFQLLWRRDADHSSLPEWTKYVTGFDVLPIHAATLIVWVGGRGAYIVEELPEETIAEDCMNLLMRYVRYRDIPPVRRCVRTKWNENRYVRGGYSHITKSCEEDDVSPKILAEPVWATMQIDMKRKKVRLYRVYVTFYLTLKKNLKLEIL
;
A
#
# COMPACT_ATOMS: atom_id res chain seq x y z
N MET A 1 -26.91 7.78 -28.13
CA MET A 1 -27.35 7.24 -26.83
C MET A 1 -26.11 6.94 -26.01
N PRO A 2 -26.13 7.12 -24.68
CA PRO A 2 -25.00 6.80 -23.82
C PRO A 2 -24.59 5.33 -23.94
N LYS A 3 -23.27 5.06 -23.94
CA LYS A 3 -22.75 3.69 -23.89
C LYS A 3 -22.88 3.16 -22.46
N GLU A 4 -23.60 2.06 -22.26
CA GLU A 4 -23.72 1.44 -20.95
C GLU A 4 -22.56 0.47 -20.69
N THR A 5 -21.92 0.62 -19.53
CA THR A 5 -20.85 -0.27 -19.06
C THR A 5 -20.90 -0.37 -17.55
N LYS A 6 -20.40 -1.45 -16.94
CA LYS A 6 -20.42 -1.55 -15.47
C LYS A 6 -19.33 -0.71 -14.83
N ILE A 7 -18.15 -0.63 -15.46
CA ILE A 7 -16.98 0.07 -14.93
C ILE A 7 -16.34 0.91 -16.05
N VAL A 8 -16.04 2.17 -15.76
CA VAL A 8 -15.18 3.00 -16.60
C VAL A 8 -13.83 3.17 -15.90
N ILE A 9 -12.74 2.90 -16.60
CA ILE A 9 -11.39 3.21 -16.15
C ILE A 9 -10.92 4.44 -16.92
N VAL A 10 -10.58 5.52 -16.23
CA VAL A 10 -10.08 6.75 -16.86
C VAL A 10 -8.56 6.72 -16.86
N GLY A 11 -7.96 6.57 -18.04
CA GLY A 11 -6.52 6.47 -18.28
C GLY A 11 -6.01 5.03 -18.44
N ALA A 12 -5.20 4.81 -19.46
CA ALA A 12 -4.51 3.54 -19.77
C ALA A 12 -3.02 3.59 -19.36
N GLY A 13 -2.71 4.29 -18.26
CA GLY A 13 -1.40 4.22 -17.61
C GLY A 13 -1.19 2.91 -16.85
N ALA A 14 -0.05 2.76 -16.15
CA ALA A 14 0.27 1.54 -15.38
C ALA A 14 -0.84 1.13 -14.41
N ALA A 15 -1.42 2.09 -13.67
CA ALA A 15 -2.54 1.83 -12.75
C ALA A 15 -3.81 1.36 -13.46
N GLY A 16 -4.19 2.01 -14.57
CA GLY A 16 -5.39 1.65 -15.33
C GLY A 16 -5.28 0.27 -15.99
N ILE A 17 -4.12 -0.04 -16.58
CA ILE A 17 -3.84 -1.36 -17.16
C ILE A 17 -3.78 -2.43 -16.07
N ALA A 18 -3.14 -2.17 -14.93
CA ALA A 18 -3.11 -3.10 -13.80
C ALA A 18 -4.52 -3.40 -13.26
N ALA A 19 -5.35 -2.37 -13.09
CA ALA A 19 -6.74 -2.53 -12.67
C ALA A 19 -7.54 -3.38 -13.68
N ALA A 20 -7.44 -3.07 -14.96
CA ALA A 20 -8.12 -3.81 -16.03
C ALA A 20 -7.68 -5.28 -16.10
N SER A 21 -6.37 -5.55 -16.04
CA SER A 21 -5.82 -6.90 -16.00
C SER A 21 -6.35 -7.69 -14.81
N ARG A 22 -6.39 -7.07 -13.62
CA ARG A 22 -6.90 -7.71 -12.40
C ARG A 22 -8.40 -8.01 -12.48
N LEU A 23 -9.20 -7.11 -13.06
CA LEU A 23 -10.63 -7.34 -13.30
C LEU A 23 -10.86 -8.53 -14.25
N LEU A 24 -10.13 -8.61 -15.36
CA LEU A 24 -10.23 -9.73 -16.32
C LEU A 24 -9.80 -11.06 -15.68
N GLN A 25 -8.71 -11.06 -14.90
CA GLN A 25 -8.25 -12.25 -14.16
C GLN A 25 -9.32 -12.79 -13.19
N ARG A 26 -10.25 -11.94 -12.72
CA ARG A 26 -11.39 -12.33 -11.88
C ARG A 26 -12.70 -12.48 -12.65
N GLY A 27 -12.65 -12.56 -13.98
CA GLY A 27 -13.80 -12.77 -14.85
C GLY A 27 -14.76 -11.58 -14.94
N ILE A 28 -14.30 -10.36 -14.65
CA ILE A 28 -15.08 -9.13 -14.79
C ILE A 28 -14.71 -8.47 -16.13
N ASN A 29 -15.56 -8.66 -17.14
CA ASN A 29 -15.30 -8.21 -18.52
C ASN A 29 -16.11 -6.98 -18.96
N ASN A 30 -17.06 -6.54 -18.14
CA ASN A 30 -17.93 -5.39 -18.42
C ASN A 30 -17.27 -4.11 -17.91
N PHE A 31 -16.27 -3.64 -18.66
CA PHE A 31 -15.62 -2.36 -18.44
C PHE A 31 -15.09 -1.79 -19.75
N VAL A 32 -14.81 -0.49 -19.76
CA VAL A 32 -14.11 0.22 -20.85
C VAL A 32 -13.02 1.11 -20.23
N ILE A 33 -11.91 1.28 -20.94
CA ILE A 33 -10.84 2.21 -20.59
C ILE A 33 -10.90 3.40 -21.55
N LEU A 34 -10.97 4.61 -21.02
CA LEU A 34 -10.93 5.85 -21.80
C LEU A 34 -9.53 6.44 -21.68
N GLU A 35 -8.77 6.42 -22.76
CA GLU A 35 -7.41 6.94 -22.82
C GLU A 35 -7.38 8.22 -23.65
N ALA A 36 -6.79 9.27 -23.08
CA ALA A 36 -6.75 10.58 -23.72
C ALA A 36 -5.79 10.63 -24.92
N SER A 37 -4.70 9.84 -24.89
CA SER A 37 -3.73 9.75 -25.97
C SER A 37 -4.06 8.64 -26.97
N ASP A 38 -3.22 8.52 -28.00
CA ASP A 38 -3.25 7.48 -29.03
C ASP A 38 -2.51 6.19 -28.62
N ARG A 39 -2.04 6.12 -27.37
CA ARG A 39 -1.22 5.00 -26.87
C ARG A 39 -1.50 4.68 -25.41
N ILE A 40 -1.13 3.46 -25.01
CA ILE A 40 -1.10 3.11 -23.59
C ILE A 40 0.17 3.65 -22.91
N GLY A 41 0.14 3.61 -21.59
CA GLY A 41 1.29 3.70 -20.72
C GLY A 41 1.51 5.05 -20.05
N GLY A 42 0.86 6.11 -20.52
CA GLY A 42 0.95 7.43 -19.89
C GLY A 42 2.39 7.88 -19.71
N ARG A 43 2.83 8.00 -18.45
CA ARG A 43 4.20 8.40 -18.08
C ARG A 43 5.27 7.31 -18.23
N ILE A 44 4.90 6.12 -18.68
CA ILE A 44 5.81 5.11 -19.23
C ILE A 44 5.83 5.34 -20.74
N TYR A 45 6.97 5.79 -21.27
CA TYR A 45 7.10 6.14 -22.68
C TYR A 45 8.46 5.77 -23.26
N THR A 46 8.53 4.55 -23.78
CA THR A 46 9.67 4.02 -24.51
C THR A 46 9.58 4.42 -26.00
N LYS A 47 10.68 4.88 -26.58
CA LYS A 47 10.81 5.23 -28.01
C LYS A 47 12.01 4.54 -28.63
N ASP A 48 11.89 4.17 -29.90
CA ASP A 48 13.03 3.74 -30.72
C ASP A 48 13.88 4.99 -31.02
N PHE A 49 15.14 4.97 -30.60
CA PHE A 49 16.07 6.09 -30.75
C PHE A 49 17.51 5.62 -30.59
N GLY A 50 18.43 6.06 -31.45
CA GLY A 50 19.76 5.46 -31.51
C GLY A 50 19.74 4.09 -32.21
N GLU A 51 20.50 3.14 -31.66
CA GLU A 51 20.59 1.75 -32.12
C GLU A 51 19.58 0.81 -31.43
N ASN A 52 18.85 1.33 -30.43
CA ASN A 52 17.95 0.56 -29.57
C ASN A 52 16.78 1.48 -29.09
N VAL A 53 16.23 1.24 -27.91
CA VAL A 53 15.20 2.06 -27.30
C VAL A 53 15.74 2.99 -26.21
N VAL A 54 14.97 4.05 -25.91
CA VAL A 54 15.18 4.92 -24.75
C VAL A 54 13.86 5.18 -24.03
N ASP A 55 13.91 5.38 -22.71
CA ASP A 55 12.75 5.69 -21.89
C ASP A 55 12.68 7.19 -21.54
N LEU A 56 11.72 7.89 -22.15
CA LEU A 56 11.47 9.32 -21.89
C LEU A 56 10.84 9.59 -20.51
N GLY A 57 10.24 8.56 -19.92
CA GLY A 57 9.59 8.60 -18.60
C GLY A 57 10.29 7.68 -17.61
N ALA A 58 9.52 6.79 -16.97
CA ALA A 58 10.07 5.77 -16.08
C ALA A 58 11.11 4.91 -16.81
N GLN A 59 12.26 4.68 -16.16
CA GLN A 59 13.40 3.93 -16.73
C GLN A 59 13.91 2.82 -15.80
N TRP A 60 13.84 3.03 -14.48
CA TRP A 60 14.43 2.13 -13.49
C TRP A 60 13.40 1.31 -12.72
N VAL A 61 13.71 0.03 -12.49
CA VAL A 61 13.00 -0.80 -11.52
C VAL A 61 13.76 -0.72 -10.19
N HIS A 62 13.08 -0.31 -9.12
CA HIS A 62 13.72 -0.04 -7.84
C HIS A 62 13.69 -1.26 -6.92
N GLY A 63 14.83 -1.89 -6.66
CA GLY A 63 14.97 -2.97 -5.70
C GLY A 63 14.35 -4.30 -6.14
N GLU A 64 14.86 -5.38 -5.55
CA GLU A 64 14.43 -6.76 -5.80
C GLU A 64 13.40 -7.27 -4.79
N SER A 65 13.16 -6.52 -3.70
CA SER A 65 12.25 -6.89 -2.62
C SER A 65 11.09 -5.90 -2.50
N GLY A 66 9.86 -6.42 -2.32
CA GLY A 66 8.67 -5.60 -2.12
C GLY A 66 8.24 -4.76 -3.33
N ASN A 67 8.71 -5.11 -4.54
CA ASN A 67 8.41 -4.40 -5.78
C ASN A 67 7.73 -5.33 -6.80
N VAL A 68 6.44 -5.09 -7.06
CA VAL A 68 5.64 -5.91 -7.99
C VAL A 68 6.18 -5.94 -9.43
N VAL A 69 6.84 -4.87 -9.89
CA VAL A 69 7.44 -4.81 -11.24
C VAL A 69 8.62 -5.77 -11.33
N PHE A 70 9.48 -5.79 -10.31
CA PHE A 70 10.59 -6.74 -10.23
C PHE A 70 10.07 -8.19 -10.14
N GLU A 71 9.07 -8.45 -9.30
CA GLU A 71 8.47 -9.79 -9.13
C GLU A 71 7.90 -10.35 -10.44
N LEU A 72 7.35 -9.48 -11.30
CA LEU A 72 6.88 -9.88 -12.63
C LEU A 72 8.03 -10.10 -13.61
N ALA A 73 8.98 -9.17 -13.67
CA ALA A 73 10.05 -9.17 -14.68
C ALA A 73 11.16 -10.21 -14.42
N SER A 74 11.51 -10.44 -13.15
CA SER A 74 12.61 -11.34 -12.74
C SER A 74 12.40 -12.80 -13.15
N LYS A 75 11.14 -13.21 -13.39
CA LYS A 75 10.77 -14.55 -13.87
C LYS A 75 11.22 -14.84 -15.31
N HIS A 76 11.63 -13.81 -16.05
CA HIS A 76 11.85 -13.87 -17.51
C HIS A 76 13.20 -13.30 -17.96
N ASP A 77 14.14 -13.05 -17.03
CA ASP A 77 15.47 -12.46 -17.33
C ASP A 77 15.40 -11.15 -18.15
N LEU A 78 14.42 -10.30 -17.83
CA LEU A 78 14.18 -9.04 -18.55
C LEU A 78 15.00 -7.86 -18.03
N LEU A 79 15.62 -8.00 -16.86
CA LEU A 79 16.29 -6.91 -16.14
C LEU A 79 17.82 -7.06 -16.12
N GLY A 80 18.50 -5.94 -16.33
CA GLY A 80 19.93 -5.73 -16.09
C GLY A 80 20.16 -4.85 -14.86
N SER A 81 21.43 -4.63 -14.52
CA SER A 81 21.83 -3.69 -13.46
C SER A 81 22.69 -2.60 -14.09
N PHE A 82 22.39 -1.36 -13.73
CA PHE A 82 23.21 -0.21 -14.08
C PHE A 82 23.91 0.40 -12.86
N ALA A 83 24.25 -0.44 -11.88
CA ALA A 83 24.94 -0.08 -10.65
C ALA A 83 26.31 0.60 -10.85
N VAL A 84 26.83 0.63 -12.08
CA VAL A 84 28.00 1.44 -12.45
C VAL A 84 27.79 2.95 -12.16
N LEU A 85 26.54 3.41 -12.06
CA LEU A 85 26.18 4.75 -11.61
C LEU A 85 26.51 5.03 -10.13
N TYR A 86 26.81 4.01 -9.34
CA TYR A 86 27.18 4.19 -7.93
C TYR A 86 28.70 4.35 -7.72
N ASP A 87 29.52 4.21 -8.77
CA ASP A 87 30.97 4.38 -8.65
C ASP A 87 31.33 5.88 -8.75
N PRO A 88 31.68 6.55 -7.62
CA PRO A 88 31.92 7.99 -7.62
C PRO A 88 33.09 8.41 -8.53
N ASN A 89 34.00 7.49 -8.88
CA ASN A 89 35.15 7.78 -9.74
C ASN A 89 34.79 7.90 -11.23
N LYS A 90 33.59 7.44 -11.59
CA LYS A 90 33.09 7.46 -12.97
C LYS A 90 32.25 8.70 -13.30
N HIS A 91 32.07 9.60 -12.34
CA HIS A 91 31.39 10.88 -12.52
C HIS A 91 32.44 11.98 -12.71
N GLU A 92 32.43 12.65 -13.86
CA GLU A 92 33.30 13.81 -14.10
C GLU A 92 32.53 15.08 -13.78
N PHE A 93 33.14 15.99 -13.02
CA PHE A 93 32.59 17.30 -12.68
C PHE A 93 33.40 18.39 -13.37
N VAL A 94 32.71 19.33 -14.01
CA VAL A 94 33.34 20.37 -14.82
C VAL A 94 32.60 21.71 -14.68
N THR A 95 33.32 22.82 -14.76
CA THR A 95 32.69 24.14 -14.89
C THR A 95 32.32 24.44 -16.35
N ILE A 96 31.48 25.46 -16.56
CA ILE A 96 31.18 25.95 -17.92
C ILE A 96 32.42 26.42 -18.68
N ASN A 97 33.46 26.87 -17.97
CA ASN A 97 34.71 27.35 -18.56
C ASN A 97 35.73 26.22 -18.84
N GLY A 98 35.38 24.99 -18.49
CA GLY A 98 36.16 23.78 -18.73
C GLY A 98 37.20 23.44 -17.68
N GLU A 99 37.08 24.01 -16.47
CA GLU A 99 37.84 23.56 -15.31
C GLU A 99 37.30 22.21 -14.86
N VAL A 100 38.17 21.20 -14.75
CA VAL A 100 37.83 19.87 -14.24
C VAL A 100 37.98 19.89 -12.74
N MET A 101 36.93 19.48 -12.04
CA MET A 101 37.00 19.36 -10.59
C MET A 101 37.86 18.16 -10.19
N PRO A 102 38.71 18.26 -9.15
CA PRO A 102 39.48 17.14 -8.65
C PRO A 102 38.56 15.98 -8.21
N ASN A 103 38.90 14.76 -8.59
CA ASN A 103 38.06 13.60 -8.29
C ASN A 103 37.96 13.32 -6.77
N ASP A 104 39.03 13.60 -6.01
CA ASP A 104 39.02 13.42 -4.56
C ASP A 104 38.05 14.41 -3.87
N GLU A 105 37.90 15.62 -4.40
CA GLU A 105 36.91 16.58 -3.91
C GLU A 105 35.49 16.10 -4.22
N SER A 106 35.19 15.77 -5.49
CA SER A 106 33.85 15.33 -5.89
C SER A 106 33.42 14.06 -5.18
N SER A 107 34.33 13.09 -5.02
CA SER A 107 34.05 11.83 -4.31
C SER A 107 33.74 12.07 -2.83
N LYS A 108 34.43 12.99 -2.16
CA LYS A 108 34.13 13.35 -0.76
C LYS A 108 32.81 14.11 -0.65
N ALA A 109 32.49 15.00 -1.58
CA ALA A 109 31.19 15.69 -1.61
C ALA A 109 30.02 14.70 -1.77
N LEU A 110 30.15 13.73 -2.67
CA LEU A 110 29.16 12.66 -2.86
C LEU A 110 29.07 11.72 -1.66
N MET A 111 30.19 11.41 -1.00
CA MET A 111 30.18 10.60 0.22
C MET A 111 29.39 11.28 1.35
N ILE A 112 29.56 12.59 1.56
CA ILE A 112 28.74 13.35 2.52
C ILE A 112 27.25 13.30 2.13
N TYR A 113 26.94 13.35 0.83
CA TYR A 113 25.56 13.17 0.36
C TYR A 113 25.01 11.81 0.75
N HIS A 114 25.72 10.72 0.44
CA HIS A 114 25.28 9.37 0.77
C HIS A 114 25.11 9.17 2.28
N ASP A 115 26.07 9.63 3.09
CA ASP A 115 26.00 9.56 4.55
C ASP A 115 24.76 10.31 5.10
N ASN A 116 24.45 11.48 4.53
CA ASN A 116 23.27 12.25 4.92
C ASN A 116 21.97 11.58 4.47
N SER A 117 21.94 10.99 3.27
CA SER A 117 20.79 10.23 2.77
C SER A 117 20.52 8.98 3.62
N ASP A 118 21.56 8.34 4.15
CA ASP A 118 21.40 7.22 5.08
C ASP A 118 20.85 7.65 6.45
N LYS A 119 21.14 8.88 6.91
CA LYS A 119 20.51 9.43 8.13
C LYS A 119 19.00 9.57 8.00
N VAL A 120 18.47 9.86 6.80
CA VAL A 120 17.02 9.94 6.55
C VAL A 120 16.31 8.63 6.89
N LYS A 121 17.03 7.50 6.76
CA LYS A 121 16.52 6.16 7.03
C LYS A 121 16.51 5.81 8.53
N GLN A 122 17.12 6.64 9.37
CA GLN A 122 17.22 6.41 10.81
C GLN A 122 15.95 6.87 11.54
N GLU A 123 15.60 6.17 12.63
CA GLU A 123 14.36 6.44 13.37
C GLU A 123 14.31 7.86 13.95
N GLU A 124 15.46 8.41 14.33
CA GLU A 124 15.61 9.76 14.88
C GLU A 124 15.20 10.85 13.88
N PHE A 125 15.28 10.58 12.57
CA PHE A 125 14.93 11.53 11.53
C PHE A 125 13.43 11.86 11.48
N LYS A 126 12.57 11.01 12.04
CA LYS A 126 11.12 11.28 12.17
C LYS A 126 10.81 12.53 13.01
N GLU A 127 11.75 12.95 13.85
CA GLU A 127 11.63 14.17 14.65
C GLU A 127 12.15 15.42 13.96
N GLU A 128 12.78 15.30 12.78
CA GLU A 128 13.20 16.46 12.00
C GLU A 128 11.96 17.29 11.60
N ARG A 129 12.11 18.62 11.62
CA ARG A 129 11.06 19.59 11.29
C ARG A 129 11.59 20.55 10.26
N GLY A 130 10.70 21.05 9.42
CA GLY A 130 11.08 21.97 8.35
C GLY A 130 11.47 21.24 7.07
N SER A 131 12.17 21.96 6.20
CA SER A 131 12.46 21.45 4.87
C SER A 131 13.64 20.49 4.85
N PHE A 132 13.64 19.57 3.88
CA PHE A 132 14.78 18.70 3.64
C PHE A 132 16.04 19.51 3.31
N GLY A 133 15.90 20.61 2.56
CA GLY A 133 17.02 21.52 2.25
C GLY A 133 17.68 22.09 3.50
N ASP A 134 16.92 22.57 4.48
CA ASP A 134 17.49 23.12 5.73
C ASP A 134 18.27 22.06 6.52
N PHE A 135 17.69 20.86 6.66
CA PHE A 135 18.36 19.73 7.28
C PHE A 135 19.66 19.38 6.54
N PHE A 136 19.57 19.23 5.22
CA PHE A 136 20.67 18.73 4.43
C PHE A 136 21.84 19.71 4.43
N ILE A 137 21.58 21.01 4.26
CA ILE A 137 22.62 22.05 4.32
C ILE A 137 23.35 22.04 5.67
N ARG A 138 22.59 21.93 6.76
CA ARG A 138 23.13 21.88 8.13
C ARG A 138 24.07 20.70 8.31
N GLU A 139 23.62 19.49 7.96
CA GLU A 139 24.44 18.28 8.13
C GLU A 139 25.61 18.23 7.14
N TYR A 140 25.43 18.73 5.92
CA TYR A 140 26.48 18.82 4.90
C TYR A 140 27.64 19.71 5.36
N TYR A 141 27.35 20.94 5.83
CA TYR A 141 28.40 21.83 6.34
C TYR A 141 29.01 21.35 7.65
N LYS A 142 28.24 20.70 8.52
CA LYS A 142 28.77 20.07 9.73
C LYS A 142 29.79 18.97 9.40
N ALA A 143 29.48 18.11 8.43
CA ALA A 143 30.41 17.08 7.95
C ALA A 143 31.66 17.70 7.32
N PHE A 144 31.47 18.71 6.46
CA PHE A 144 32.58 19.44 5.84
C PHE A 144 33.48 20.14 6.87
N ASP A 145 32.92 20.85 7.84
CA ASP A 145 33.70 21.56 8.87
C ASP A 145 34.49 20.59 9.76
N THR A 146 34.00 19.35 9.92
CA THR A 146 34.70 18.29 10.65
C THR A 146 35.89 17.73 9.85
N ASN A 147 35.74 17.55 8.54
CA ASN A 147 36.79 17.05 7.66
C ASN A 147 36.85 17.82 6.33
N PRO A 148 37.44 19.03 6.32
CA PRO A 148 37.45 19.88 5.13
C PRO A 148 38.28 19.24 4.01
N PHE A 149 37.72 19.21 2.80
CA PHE A 149 38.40 18.65 1.63
C PHE A 149 38.73 19.67 0.54
N THR A 150 38.21 20.89 0.68
CA THR A 150 38.47 22.03 -0.22
C THR A 150 38.04 23.32 0.50
N ASN A 151 37.95 24.45 -0.20
CA ASN A 151 37.51 25.72 0.39
C ASN A 151 35.97 25.85 0.43
N ARG A 152 35.46 26.78 1.26
CA ARG A 152 34.01 26.99 1.45
C ARG A 152 33.25 27.37 0.18
N ALA A 153 33.86 28.16 -0.72
CA ALA A 153 33.21 28.54 -1.97
C ALA A 153 33.02 27.32 -2.87
N ARG A 154 34.05 26.49 -3.01
CA ARG A 154 34.01 25.24 -3.80
C ARG A 154 33.03 24.21 -3.20
N VAL A 155 32.95 24.11 -1.88
CA VAL A 155 31.95 23.23 -1.24
C VAL A 155 30.52 23.70 -1.48
N ALA A 156 30.27 25.02 -1.48
CA ALA A 156 28.96 25.57 -1.86
C ALA A 156 28.60 25.28 -3.32
N GLU A 157 29.59 25.25 -4.22
CA GLU A 157 29.41 24.87 -5.63
C GLU A 157 28.98 23.40 -5.79
N TYR A 158 29.61 22.46 -5.08
CA TYR A 158 29.15 21.07 -5.05
C TYR A 158 27.75 20.94 -4.45
N LEU A 159 27.46 21.66 -3.38
CA LEU A 159 26.15 21.67 -2.74
C LEU A 159 25.04 22.14 -3.69
N SER A 160 25.30 23.16 -4.50
CA SER A 160 24.35 23.63 -5.52
C SER A 160 24.07 22.57 -6.60
N TRP A 161 25.09 21.77 -6.97
CA TRP A 161 24.87 20.65 -7.88
C TRP A 161 24.09 19.52 -7.21
N ILE A 162 24.40 19.20 -5.94
CA ILE A 162 23.69 18.19 -5.15
C ILE A 162 22.20 18.56 -5.02
N GLU A 163 21.87 19.83 -4.76
CA GLU A 163 20.49 20.31 -4.74
C GLU A 163 19.75 19.98 -6.05
N LYS A 164 20.37 20.26 -7.21
CA LYS A 164 19.75 19.98 -8.52
C LYS A 164 19.57 18.49 -8.76
N MET A 165 20.55 17.67 -8.38
CA MET A 165 20.45 16.21 -8.46
C MET A 165 19.32 15.70 -7.56
N GLU A 166 19.26 16.13 -6.30
CA GLU A 166 18.22 15.70 -5.36
C GLU A 166 16.82 16.13 -5.82
N ASN A 167 16.68 17.38 -6.30
CA ASN A 167 15.42 17.85 -6.88
C ASN A 167 15.01 17.04 -8.12
N SER A 168 15.95 16.36 -8.80
CA SER A 168 15.62 15.44 -9.90
C SER A 168 15.08 14.10 -9.39
N ILE A 169 15.59 13.61 -8.26
CA ILE A 169 15.12 12.39 -7.59
C ILE A 169 13.70 12.61 -7.06
N GLN A 170 13.51 13.70 -6.32
CA GLN A 170 12.25 14.06 -5.66
C GLN A 170 11.27 14.74 -6.63
N CYS A 171 11.75 15.20 -7.78
CA CYS A 171 10.99 15.98 -8.77
C CYS A 171 10.32 17.21 -8.14
N SER A 172 11.10 17.98 -7.38
CA SER A 172 10.69 19.26 -6.79
C SER A 172 11.31 20.44 -7.55
N ASP A 173 10.76 21.64 -7.37
CA ASP A 173 11.38 22.87 -7.87
C ASP A 173 12.57 23.30 -7.00
N THR A 174 12.52 22.97 -5.72
CA THR A 174 13.57 23.20 -4.72
C THR A 174 13.39 22.24 -3.56
N TRP A 175 14.50 21.83 -2.94
CA TRP A 175 14.50 20.96 -1.76
C TRP A 175 13.95 21.65 -0.50
N PHE A 176 13.77 22.97 -0.53
CA PHE A 176 13.13 23.74 0.55
C PHE A 176 11.62 23.54 0.58
N ASP A 177 11.03 23.03 -0.51
CA ASP A 177 9.61 22.64 -0.55
C ASP A 177 9.41 21.20 -0.07
N ILE A 178 10.45 20.38 0.04
CA ILE A 178 10.33 18.98 0.46
C ILE A 178 10.23 18.93 1.98
N SER A 179 9.24 18.21 2.50
CA SER A 179 9.14 18.01 3.96
C SER A 179 10.15 16.96 4.43
N ALA A 180 11.02 17.35 5.36
CA ALA A 180 11.98 16.41 5.96
C ALA A 180 11.24 15.27 6.69
N LYS A 181 10.26 15.61 7.54
CA LYS A 181 9.47 14.63 8.28
C LYS A 181 8.79 13.61 7.35
N ARG A 182 8.12 14.09 6.30
CA ARG A 182 7.33 13.24 5.41
C ARG A 182 8.15 12.40 4.45
N LEU A 183 9.43 12.74 4.26
CA LEU A 183 10.34 11.90 3.48
C LEU A 183 10.43 10.48 4.07
N THR A 184 10.28 10.34 5.39
CA THR A 184 10.21 9.03 6.09
C THR A 184 8.97 8.19 5.76
N GLU A 185 7.95 8.78 5.14
CA GLU A 185 6.75 8.05 4.72
C GLU A 185 7.03 7.19 3.47
N TYR A 186 8.02 7.56 2.66
CA TYR A 186 8.46 6.75 1.52
C TYR A 186 9.21 5.50 2.00
N ARG A 187 8.91 4.34 1.41
CA ARG A 187 9.64 3.11 1.69
C ARG A 187 10.49 2.75 0.49
N GLU A 188 11.80 2.75 0.66
CA GLU A 188 12.73 2.29 -0.36
C GLU A 188 12.69 0.77 -0.48
N CYS A 189 12.56 0.24 -1.69
CA CYS A 189 12.66 -1.20 -1.95
C CYS A 189 14.11 -1.66 -1.76
N GLU A 190 14.32 -2.82 -1.13
CA GLU A 190 15.68 -3.31 -0.86
C GLU A 190 16.38 -3.77 -2.15
N GLY A 191 17.68 -3.48 -2.23
CA GLY A 191 18.57 -3.96 -3.30
C GLY A 191 18.97 -2.89 -4.31
N ASP A 192 19.14 -3.27 -5.58
CA ASP A 192 19.58 -2.37 -6.66
C ASP A 192 18.43 -1.46 -7.12
N LEU A 193 18.58 -0.14 -6.94
CA LEU A 193 17.54 0.83 -7.30
C LEU A 193 17.60 1.26 -8.78
N VAL A 194 18.62 0.84 -9.52
CA VAL A 194 18.86 1.20 -10.92
C VAL A 194 18.92 -0.04 -11.82
N LEU A 195 17.94 -0.94 -11.67
CA LEU A 195 17.73 -2.05 -12.61
C LEU A 195 17.11 -1.53 -13.92
N ASP A 196 17.74 -1.82 -15.05
CA ASP A 196 17.27 -1.44 -16.39
C ASP A 196 16.61 -2.61 -17.14
N TRP A 197 15.94 -2.29 -18.25
CA TRP A 197 15.20 -3.25 -19.09
C TRP A 197 16.03 -3.81 -20.25
N LYS A 198 17.37 -3.84 -20.15
CA LYS A 198 18.28 -4.26 -21.22
C LYS A 198 17.95 -3.53 -22.53
N ASN A 199 17.44 -4.27 -23.52
CA ASN A 199 17.08 -3.76 -24.85
C ASN A 199 15.56 -3.70 -25.09
N TYR A 200 14.74 -3.85 -24.05
CA TYR A 200 13.28 -3.93 -24.18
C TYR A 200 12.59 -2.59 -23.84
N GLY A 201 13.19 -1.82 -22.94
CA GLY A 201 12.62 -0.59 -22.37
C GLY A 201 11.42 -0.84 -21.45
N TYR A 202 11.01 0.19 -20.71
CA TYR A 202 10.02 0.03 -19.65
C TYR A 202 8.63 -0.37 -20.16
N LYS A 203 8.27 -0.10 -21.44
CA LYS A 203 7.00 -0.55 -22.05
C LYS A 203 6.72 -2.05 -21.87
N THR A 204 7.76 -2.85 -21.66
CA THR A 204 7.70 -4.29 -21.40
C THR A 204 6.84 -4.66 -20.19
N ILE A 205 6.69 -3.76 -19.20
CA ILE A 205 5.78 -4.00 -18.06
C ILE A 205 4.33 -4.26 -18.51
N PHE A 206 3.89 -3.66 -19.62
CA PHE A 206 2.55 -3.90 -20.15
C PHE A 206 2.42 -5.31 -20.71
N ASP A 207 3.45 -5.84 -21.37
CA ASP A 207 3.44 -7.22 -21.84
C ASP A 207 3.35 -8.21 -20.66
N LEU A 208 3.96 -7.90 -19.51
CA LEU A 208 3.84 -8.68 -18.27
C LEU A 208 2.45 -8.55 -17.64
N LEU A 209 1.93 -7.33 -17.48
CA LEU A 209 0.58 -7.09 -16.89
C LEU A 209 -0.54 -7.70 -17.73
N LEU A 210 -0.36 -7.74 -19.05
CA LEU A 210 -1.30 -8.35 -19.98
C LEU A 210 -1.12 -9.86 -20.11
N GLN A 211 -0.19 -10.48 -19.37
CA GLN A 211 0.14 -11.91 -19.46
C GLN A 211 0.57 -12.38 -20.86
N LYS A 212 1.10 -11.46 -21.68
CA LYS A 212 1.66 -11.79 -23.01
C LYS A 212 3.01 -12.50 -22.89
N ILE A 213 3.72 -12.29 -21.79
CA ILE A 213 4.95 -13.01 -21.46
C ILE A 213 4.63 -14.00 -20.34
N PRO A 214 4.99 -15.30 -20.47
CA PRO A 214 5.75 -15.90 -21.57
C PRO A 214 4.90 -16.36 -22.77
N ASN A 215 3.57 -16.37 -22.64
CA ASN A 215 2.65 -16.98 -23.62
C ASN A 215 1.79 -15.91 -24.31
N PRO A 216 2.14 -15.42 -25.51
CA PRO A 216 1.37 -14.37 -26.18
C PRO A 216 -0.09 -14.72 -26.47
N GLU A 217 -0.39 -16.01 -26.62
CA GLU A 217 -1.74 -16.53 -26.88
C GLU A 217 -2.65 -16.48 -25.63
N GLU A 218 -2.08 -16.42 -24.42
CA GLU A 218 -2.82 -16.31 -23.15
C GLU A 218 -3.04 -14.84 -22.74
N ARG A 219 -2.69 -13.89 -23.63
CA ARG A 219 -2.79 -12.47 -23.36
C ARG A 219 -4.23 -12.06 -22.99
N LEU A 220 -4.35 -11.30 -21.91
CA LEU A 220 -5.60 -10.68 -21.51
C LEU A 220 -6.06 -9.66 -22.57
N PRO A 221 -7.33 -9.67 -23.00
CA PRO A 221 -7.86 -8.80 -24.06
C PRO A 221 -8.11 -7.36 -23.57
N VAL A 222 -7.22 -6.79 -22.76
CA VAL A 222 -7.35 -5.42 -22.24
C VAL A 222 -7.35 -4.40 -23.38
N MET A 223 -6.52 -4.59 -24.41
CA MET A 223 -6.41 -3.64 -25.53
C MET A 223 -7.72 -3.46 -26.29
N GLU A 224 -8.54 -4.51 -26.37
CA GLU A 224 -9.86 -4.47 -27.01
C GLU A 224 -10.88 -3.65 -26.20
N LYS A 225 -10.56 -3.34 -24.94
CA LYS A 225 -11.39 -2.55 -24.03
C LYS A 225 -10.96 -1.08 -23.97
N ILE A 226 -9.94 -0.66 -24.73
CA ILE A 226 -9.43 0.71 -24.71
C ILE A 226 -10.02 1.51 -25.86
N GLU A 227 -10.57 2.67 -25.53
CA GLU A 227 -10.90 3.71 -26.50
C GLU A 227 -9.88 4.85 -26.37
N PHE A 228 -9.02 4.98 -27.39
CA PHE A 228 -8.00 6.02 -27.50
C PHE A 228 -8.60 7.36 -27.93
N GLU A 229 -7.86 8.44 -27.70
CA GLU A 229 -8.26 9.83 -28.00
C GLU A 229 -9.58 10.24 -27.30
N LYS A 230 -9.95 9.55 -26.22
CA LYS A 230 -11.13 9.81 -25.38
C LYS A 230 -10.75 10.63 -24.16
N VAL A 231 -10.63 11.95 -24.37
CA VAL A 231 -10.36 12.89 -23.28
C VAL A 231 -11.61 13.08 -22.41
N VAL A 232 -11.62 12.54 -21.19
CA VAL A 232 -12.71 12.75 -20.23
C VAL A 232 -12.80 14.22 -19.84
N ALA A 233 -13.96 14.82 -20.07
CA ALA A 233 -14.27 16.21 -19.74
C ALA A 233 -15.00 16.33 -18.41
N THR A 234 -16.02 15.50 -18.18
CA THR A 234 -16.82 15.51 -16.95
C THR A 234 -17.14 14.09 -16.46
N ILE A 235 -17.24 13.94 -15.15
CA ILE A 235 -17.69 12.75 -14.41
C ILE A 235 -18.81 13.21 -13.50
N ASN A 236 -20.04 13.02 -13.95
CA ASN A 236 -21.24 13.39 -13.22
C ASN A 236 -21.78 12.20 -12.41
N TYR A 237 -21.63 12.24 -11.09
CA TYR A 237 -22.10 11.24 -10.13
C TYR A 237 -23.22 11.77 -9.23
N SER A 238 -23.92 12.83 -9.65
CA SER A 238 -24.99 13.47 -8.85
C SER A 238 -26.17 12.56 -8.52
N SER A 239 -26.36 11.49 -9.29
CA SER A 239 -27.40 10.48 -9.01
C SER A 239 -27.16 9.71 -7.71
N GLY A 240 -25.92 9.73 -7.18
CA GLY A 240 -25.48 8.91 -6.06
C GLY A 240 -25.29 7.45 -6.44
N GLU A 241 -26.08 6.89 -7.34
CA GLU A 241 -25.97 5.46 -7.66
C GLU A 241 -24.98 5.16 -8.79
N ASN A 242 -24.95 5.98 -9.83
CA ASN A 242 -24.14 5.76 -11.04
C ASN A 242 -23.48 7.07 -11.49
N ALA A 243 -22.47 6.94 -12.33
CA ALA A 243 -21.75 8.06 -12.93
C ALA A 243 -22.00 8.12 -14.45
N MET A 244 -22.20 9.33 -14.96
CA MET A 244 -22.18 9.67 -16.38
C MET A 244 -20.84 10.33 -16.71
N ILE A 245 -20.07 9.73 -17.62
CA ILE A 245 -18.76 10.23 -18.03
C ILE A 245 -18.92 10.81 -19.42
N THR A 246 -18.59 12.08 -19.59
CA THR A 246 -18.65 12.78 -20.88
C THR A 246 -17.24 13.07 -21.35
N THR A 247 -16.91 12.69 -22.59
CA THR A 247 -15.62 13.01 -23.22
C THR A 247 -15.71 14.30 -24.04
N LYS A 248 -14.57 14.95 -24.32
CA LYS A 248 -14.50 16.23 -25.05
C LYS A 248 -15.13 16.17 -26.45
N ASP A 249 -15.16 14.99 -27.06
CA ASP A 249 -15.80 14.74 -28.37
C ASP A 249 -17.34 14.51 -28.27
N GLY A 250 -17.91 14.62 -27.08
CA GLY A 250 -19.34 14.49 -26.82
C GLY A 250 -19.84 13.05 -26.61
N CYS A 251 -18.95 12.05 -26.53
CA CYS A 251 -19.40 10.70 -26.17
C CYS A 251 -19.76 10.63 -24.68
N GLU A 252 -20.83 9.90 -24.37
CA GLU A 252 -21.32 9.69 -23.00
C GLU A 252 -21.25 8.20 -22.63
N TYR A 253 -20.79 7.92 -21.42
CA TYR A 253 -20.69 6.58 -20.85
C TYR A 253 -21.42 6.54 -19.51
N PHE A 254 -22.36 5.62 -19.37
CA PHE A 254 -23.06 5.39 -18.12
C PHE A 254 -22.41 4.21 -17.38
N ALA A 255 -21.97 4.44 -16.14
CA ALA A 255 -21.19 3.47 -15.38
C ALA A 255 -21.62 3.36 -13.91
N SER A 256 -21.63 2.14 -13.38
CA SER A 256 -21.87 1.91 -11.94
C SER A 256 -20.67 2.26 -11.07
N HIS A 257 -19.46 2.19 -11.65
CA HIS A 257 -18.21 2.46 -10.96
C HIS A 257 -17.23 3.16 -11.92
N VAL A 258 -16.42 4.06 -11.38
CA VAL A 258 -15.33 4.72 -12.11
C VAL A 258 -14.02 4.46 -11.38
N ILE A 259 -12.99 3.95 -12.06
CA ILE A 259 -11.62 3.95 -11.55
C ILE A 259 -10.88 5.09 -12.24
N PHE A 260 -10.63 6.17 -11.51
CA PHE A 260 -9.91 7.33 -12.02
C PHE A 260 -8.40 7.14 -11.81
N THR A 261 -7.62 7.21 -12.91
CA THR A 261 -6.16 7.06 -12.89
C THR A 261 -5.40 8.24 -13.50
N GLY A 262 -6.09 9.37 -13.69
CA GLY A 262 -5.48 10.62 -14.17
C GLY A 262 -4.40 11.14 -13.22
N SER A 263 -3.44 11.90 -13.74
CA SER A 263 -2.32 12.42 -12.95
C SER A 263 -2.80 13.41 -11.89
N LEU A 264 -2.02 13.55 -10.81
CA LEU A 264 -2.23 14.59 -9.81
C LEU A 264 -2.20 16.00 -10.42
N GLY A 265 -1.35 16.23 -11.42
CA GLY A 265 -1.29 17.51 -12.15
C GLY A 265 -2.61 17.85 -12.86
N VAL A 266 -3.25 16.86 -13.50
CA VAL A 266 -4.57 17.04 -14.11
C VAL A 266 -5.65 17.28 -13.06
N LEU A 267 -5.60 16.57 -11.93
CA LEU A 267 -6.52 16.82 -10.81
C LEU A 267 -6.36 18.24 -10.27
N LYS A 268 -5.14 18.70 -10.03
CA LYS A 268 -4.88 20.08 -9.59
C LYS A 268 -5.48 21.12 -10.53
N GLU A 269 -5.31 20.93 -11.84
CA GLU A 269 -5.83 21.89 -12.83
C GLU A 269 -7.34 21.80 -13.01
N LYS A 270 -7.93 20.59 -13.00
CA LYS A 270 -9.27 20.35 -13.56
C LYS A 270 -10.30 19.77 -12.59
N HIS A 271 -9.95 19.38 -11.36
CA HIS A 271 -10.90 18.68 -10.47
C HIS A 271 -12.20 19.45 -10.21
N SER A 272 -12.15 20.79 -10.16
CA SER A 272 -13.33 21.65 -9.90
C SER A 272 -14.37 21.62 -11.03
N SER A 273 -13.94 21.38 -12.27
CA SER A 273 -14.82 21.31 -13.46
C SER A 273 -15.07 19.88 -13.93
N MET A 274 -14.16 18.95 -13.64
CA MET A 274 -14.24 17.56 -14.05
C MET A 274 -15.26 16.75 -13.24
N PHE A 275 -15.48 17.08 -11.98
CA PHE A 275 -16.35 16.29 -11.09
C PHE A 275 -17.65 17.05 -10.79
N VAL A 276 -18.79 16.39 -11.03
CA VAL A 276 -20.13 16.95 -10.77
C VAL A 276 -20.94 15.97 -9.90
N PRO A 277 -21.37 16.34 -8.69
CA PRO A 277 -21.04 17.56 -7.97
C PRO A 277 -19.53 17.67 -7.68
N PRO A 278 -19.04 18.83 -7.20
CA PRO A 278 -17.65 18.95 -6.78
C PRO A 278 -17.25 17.89 -5.74
N LEU A 279 -15.97 17.50 -5.77
CA LEU A 279 -15.39 16.57 -4.80
C LEU A 279 -15.55 17.08 -3.35
N SER A 280 -15.49 16.21 -2.35
CA SER A 280 -15.56 16.63 -0.95
C SER A 280 -14.41 17.57 -0.57
N GLN A 281 -14.62 18.43 0.44
CA GLN A 281 -13.57 19.34 0.94
C GLN A 281 -12.29 18.60 1.35
N LYS A 282 -12.42 17.42 1.95
CA LYS A 282 -11.28 16.55 2.28
C LYS A 282 -10.47 16.18 1.02
N LYS A 283 -11.16 15.79 -0.06
CA LYS A 283 -10.54 15.40 -1.33
C LYS A 283 -9.90 16.59 -2.04
N GLN A 284 -10.57 17.74 -2.06
CA GLN A 284 -10.02 18.98 -2.62
C GLN A 284 -8.74 19.38 -1.89
N ARG A 285 -8.74 19.37 -0.56
CA ARG A 285 -7.53 19.63 0.25
C ARG A 285 -6.39 18.66 -0.05
N ALA A 286 -6.68 17.39 -0.29
CA ALA A 286 -5.65 16.41 -0.67
C ALA A 286 -5.06 16.72 -2.06
N ILE A 287 -5.90 17.07 -3.04
CA ILE A 287 -5.47 17.48 -4.38
C ILE A 287 -4.64 18.76 -4.32
N GLU A 288 -5.01 19.73 -3.47
CA GLU A 288 -4.30 20.99 -3.28
C GLU A 288 -2.97 20.82 -2.55
N GLY A 289 -2.95 20.02 -1.47
CA GLY A 289 -1.79 19.90 -0.59
C GLY A 289 -0.71 18.93 -1.05
N LEU A 290 -1.05 17.88 -1.82
CA LEU A 290 -0.04 17.00 -2.44
C LEU A 290 0.61 17.72 -3.62
N ASN A 291 1.93 17.59 -3.82
CA ASN A 291 2.65 18.28 -4.89
C ASN A 291 3.01 17.34 -6.05
N ILE A 292 3.24 17.91 -7.23
CA ILE A 292 3.75 17.25 -8.44
C ILE A 292 4.70 18.21 -9.13
N GLY A 293 5.90 17.76 -9.48
CA GLY A 293 6.87 18.62 -10.18
C GLY A 293 7.11 18.22 -11.63
N THR A 294 8.23 18.65 -12.19
CA THR A 294 8.59 18.41 -13.58
C THR A 294 10.07 18.06 -13.69
N ALA A 295 10.34 16.86 -14.21
CA ALA A 295 11.67 16.38 -14.57
C ALA A 295 11.66 15.91 -16.02
N ASN A 296 12.59 16.41 -16.84
CA ASN A 296 12.70 16.07 -18.25
C ASN A 296 14.05 15.41 -18.57
N LYS A 297 14.00 14.55 -19.59
CA LYS A 297 15.16 13.91 -20.22
C LYS A 297 15.33 14.44 -21.63
N ILE A 298 16.56 14.71 -22.02
CA ILE A 298 16.92 15.10 -23.38
C ILE A 298 18.04 14.19 -23.88
N PHE A 299 17.71 13.33 -24.82
CA PHE A 299 18.65 12.44 -25.49
C PHE A 299 19.28 13.15 -26.69
N LEU A 300 20.61 13.12 -26.74
CA LEU A 300 21.40 13.54 -27.89
C LEU A 300 22.13 12.33 -28.45
N GLU A 301 21.95 12.06 -29.74
CA GLU A 301 22.72 11.05 -30.45
C GLU A 301 23.86 11.72 -31.21
N PHE A 302 25.05 11.16 -31.09
CA PHE A 302 26.27 11.60 -31.76
C PHE A 302 26.64 10.64 -32.89
N PRO A 303 27.37 11.10 -33.92
CA PRO A 303 27.84 10.23 -35.00
C PRO A 303 28.86 9.18 -34.51
N HIS A 304 29.57 9.48 -33.43
CA HIS A 304 30.42 8.55 -32.69
C HIS A 304 30.62 9.08 -31.27
N ARG A 305 30.97 8.18 -30.34
CA ARG A 305 31.41 8.51 -28.99
C ARG A 305 32.64 9.42 -29.02
N TRP A 306 32.54 10.60 -28.40
CA TRP A 306 33.66 11.53 -28.22
C TRP A 306 34.16 11.62 -26.77
N TRP A 307 33.45 10.99 -25.83
CA TRP A 307 33.74 11.05 -24.40
C TRP A 307 34.48 9.79 -23.89
N PRO A 308 35.20 9.87 -22.75
CA PRO A 308 36.01 8.76 -22.24
C PRO A 308 35.21 7.49 -21.91
N GLU A 309 35.84 6.32 -22.06
CA GLU A 309 35.23 4.99 -21.82
C GLU A 309 34.85 4.70 -20.37
N ASP A 310 35.64 5.24 -19.44
CA ASP A 310 35.54 5.00 -18.00
C ASP A 310 34.50 5.89 -17.31
N LYS A 311 33.93 6.88 -18.01
CA LYS A 311 32.96 7.84 -17.44
C LYS A 311 31.52 7.47 -17.76
N VAL A 312 30.65 7.60 -16.74
CA VAL A 312 29.21 7.34 -16.84
C VAL A 312 28.36 8.61 -16.78
N SER A 313 28.91 9.72 -16.28
CA SER A 313 28.23 11.02 -16.31
C SER A 313 29.18 12.22 -16.37
N PHE A 314 28.62 13.34 -16.83
CA PHE A 314 29.29 14.62 -17.02
C PHE A 314 28.46 15.70 -16.33
N ASN A 315 28.96 16.17 -15.18
CA ASN A 315 28.24 16.97 -14.21
C ASN A 315 28.72 18.43 -14.26
N PHE A 316 27.78 19.38 -14.25
CA PHE A 316 28.09 20.79 -14.43
C PHE A 316 28.06 21.56 -13.12
N ILE A 317 29.22 22.06 -12.72
CA ILE A 317 29.37 23.02 -11.63
C ILE A 317 29.23 24.43 -12.19
N TRP A 318 28.41 25.25 -11.52
CA TRP A 318 28.16 26.62 -11.90
C TRP A 318 28.61 27.58 -10.79
N PRO A 319 29.90 28.00 -10.78
CA PRO A 319 30.33 29.09 -9.93
C PRO A 319 29.46 30.32 -10.18
N GLU A 320 29.12 31.07 -9.13
CA GLU A 320 28.19 32.21 -9.23
C GLU A 320 28.68 33.28 -10.22
N LYS A 321 30.00 33.47 -10.30
CA LYS A 321 30.64 34.36 -11.27
C LYS A 321 30.40 33.87 -12.71
N ASP A 322 30.67 32.59 -12.96
CA ASP A 322 30.56 31.98 -14.29
C ASP A 322 29.10 31.95 -14.77
N LYS A 323 28.16 31.68 -13.86
CA LYS A 323 26.72 31.77 -14.15
C LYS A 323 26.33 33.19 -14.58
N LYS A 324 26.77 34.22 -13.84
CA LYS A 324 26.49 35.63 -14.18
C LYS A 324 27.06 36.01 -15.54
N GLU A 325 28.32 35.66 -15.80
CA GLU A 325 29.00 35.94 -17.07
C GLU A 325 28.31 35.24 -18.26
N PHE A 326 27.92 33.97 -18.07
CA PHE A 326 27.19 33.20 -19.07
C PHE A 326 25.85 33.86 -19.43
N LEU A 327 25.07 34.29 -18.43
CA LEU A 327 23.78 34.94 -18.66
C LEU A 327 23.90 36.36 -19.22
N GLN A 328 24.99 37.08 -18.91
CA GLN A 328 25.30 38.35 -19.56
C GLN A 328 25.62 38.17 -21.05
N THR A 329 26.29 37.06 -21.39
CA THR A 329 26.71 36.77 -22.78
C THR A 329 25.59 36.19 -23.63
N HIS A 330 24.80 35.27 -23.08
CA HIS A 330 23.80 34.49 -23.81
C HIS A 330 22.35 34.92 -23.54
N GLY A 331 22.15 35.82 -22.55
CA GLY A 331 20.84 36.34 -22.17
C GLY A 331 20.12 35.47 -21.12
N GLN A 332 19.12 36.06 -20.47
CA GLN A 332 18.35 35.40 -19.41
C GLN A 332 17.54 34.20 -19.90
N ASN A 333 17.16 34.17 -21.17
CA ASN A 333 16.47 33.03 -21.78
C ASN A 333 17.34 31.75 -21.84
N SER A 334 18.65 31.85 -21.60
CA SER A 334 19.54 30.69 -21.49
C SER A 334 19.71 30.16 -20.06
N GLU A 335 18.99 30.71 -19.07
CA GLU A 335 19.11 30.27 -17.67
C GLU A 335 18.81 28.78 -17.47
N TRP A 336 17.94 28.19 -18.28
CA TRP A 336 17.63 26.76 -18.18
C TRP A 336 18.86 25.85 -18.39
N LEU A 337 19.88 26.29 -19.15
CA LEU A 337 21.13 25.55 -19.31
C LEU A 337 21.91 25.43 -17.99
N CYS A 338 21.73 26.39 -17.09
CA CYS A 338 22.36 26.39 -15.78
C CYS A 338 21.79 25.31 -14.85
N ASP A 339 20.58 24.80 -15.14
CA ASP A 339 19.89 23.76 -14.37
C ASP A 339 19.94 22.38 -15.03
N VAL A 340 20.55 22.27 -16.21
CA VAL A 340 21.01 20.98 -16.73
C VAL A 340 22.18 20.53 -15.87
N PHE A 341 21.91 19.68 -14.88
CA PHE A 341 22.92 19.33 -13.86
C PHE A 341 23.88 18.25 -14.35
N SER A 342 23.45 17.37 -15.25
CA SER A 342 24.29 16.27 -15.74
C SER A 342 23.86 15.74 -17.12
N PHE A 343 24.82 15.22 -17.87
CA PHE A 343 24.59 14.23 -18.93
C PHE A 343 25.03 12.84 -18.44
N PHE A 344 24.16 11.85 -18.59
CA PHE A 344 24.49 10.45 -18.34
C PHE A 344 24.67 9.69 -19.64
N ILE A 345 25.55 8.70 -19.66
CA ILE A 345 25.56 7.70 -20.74
C ILE A 345 24.25 6.90 -20.71
N VAL A 346 23.86 6.35 -21.86
CA VAL A 346 22.66 5.52 -21.96
C VAL A 346 23.08 4.06 -22.11
N ALA A 347 22.58 3.19 -21.22
CA ALA A 347 22.87 1.76 -21.27
C ALA A 347 22.55 1.18 -22.66
N HIS A 348 23.41 0.30 -23.16
CA HIS A 348 23.26 -0.36 -24.47
C HIS A 348 23.21 0.60 -25.69
N GLN A 349 23.66 1.85 -25.53
CA GLN A 349 23.55 2.90 -26.56
C GLN A 349 24.83 3.77 -26.56
N PRO A 350 25.93 3.29 -27.18
CA PRO A 350 27.28 3.87 -27.01
C PRO A 350 27.45 5.29 -27.54
N ASN A 351 26.54 5.74 -28.42
CA ASN A 351 26.58 7.04 -29.08
C ASN A 351 25.56 8.05 -28.50
N LEU A 352 24.95 7.74 -27.35
CA LEU A 352 23.90 8.57 -26.75
C LEU A 352 24.33 9.15 -25.40
N LEU A 353 23.97 10.42 -25.18
CA LEU A 353 23.96 11.06 -23.87
C LEU A 353 22.54 11.52 -23.52
N CYS A 354 22.18 11.40 -22.25
CA CYS A 354 20.90 11.87 -21.71
C CYS A 354 21.14 13.02 -20.73
N ALA A 355 20.74 14.24 -21.11
CA ALA A 355 20.70 15.39 -20.23
C ALA A 355 19.49 15.31 -19.30
N TRP A 356 19.66 15.73 -18.05
CA TRP A 356 18.57 15.86 -17.08
C TRP A 356 18.38 17.30 -16.63
N ILE A 357 17.12 17.71 -16.52
CA ILE A 357 16.70 19.01 -16.01
C ILE A 357 15.41 18.85 -15.21
N THR A 358 15.28 19.59 -14.11
CA THR A 358 14.11 19.56 -13.22
C THR A 358 13.62 20.97 -12.89
N GLY A 359 12.43 21.06 -12.30
CA GLY A 359 11.88 22.29 -11.74
C GLY A 359 11.36 23.31 -12.76
N LYS A 360 11.38 24.60 -12.37
CA LYS A 360 10.85 25.71 -13.19
C LYS A 360 11.51 25.82 -14.56
N ASN A 361 12.81 25.56 -14.64
CA ASN A 361 13.58 25.69 -15.87
C ASN A 361 13.38 24.50 -16.81
N ALA A 362 13.00 23.32 -16.28
CA ALA A 362 12.50 22.22 -17.10
C ALA A 362 11.21 22.62 -17.82
N ARG A 363 10.26 23.25 -17.11
CA ARG A 363 9.02 23.78 -17.71
C ARG A 363 9.28 24.87 -18.75
N HIS A 364 10.23 25.76 -18.50
CA HIS A 364 10.66 26.74 -19.51
C HIS A 364 11.26 26.05 -20.74
N MET A 365 12.16 25.08 -20.56
CA MET A 365 12.77 24.32 -21.65
C MET A 365 11.72 23.63 -22.53
N GLU A 366 10.62 23.11 -21.96
CA GLU A 366 9.54 22.49 -22.74
C GLU A 366 8.88 23.44 -23.76
N THR A 367 8.90 24.76 -23.52
CA THR A 367 8.31 25.76 -24.43
C THR A 367 9.23 26.17 -25.59
N LEU A 368 10.53 25.90 -25.47
CA LEU A 368 11.52 26.21 -26.52
C LEU A 368 11.37 25.29 -27.73
N SER A 369 11.91 25.70 -28.89
CA SER A 369 11.97 24.83 -30.07
C SER A 369 12.98 23.69 -29.89
N ASP A 370 12.85 22.61 -30.66
CA ASP A 370 13.85 21.53 -30.62
C ASP A 370 15.23 22.03 -31.06
N THR A 371 15.29 22.99 -31.99
CA THR A 371 16.54 23.62 -32.43
C THR A 371 17.23 24.41 -31.32
N ASP A 372 16.48 25.20 -30.55
CA ASP A 372 17.04 25.98 -29.44
C ASP A 372 17.60 25.08 -28.33
N VAL A 373 16.86 24.01 -27.99
CA VAL A 373 17.34 23.04 -26.99
C VAL A 373 18.54 22.26 -27.52
N PHE A 374 18.49 21.84 -28.77
CA PHE A 374 19.61 21.17 -29.43
C PHE A 374 20.89 22.03 -29.39
N ASP A 375 20.81 23.26 -29.90
CA ASP A 375 21.98 24.14 -30.03
C ASP A 375 22.45 24.63 -28.65
N GLY A 376 21.54 24.84 -27.70
CA GLY A 376 21.87 25.17 -26.32
C GLY A 376 22.62 24.07 -25.59
N LEU A 377 22.18 22.82 -25.68
CA LEU A 377 22.88 21.68 -25.08
C LEU A 377 24.23 21.41 -25.76
N TYR A 378 24.31 21.57 -27.09
CA TYR A 378 25.58 21.48 -27.80
C TYR A 378 26.55 22.59 -27.38
N LEU A 379 26.06 23.82 -27.19
CA LEU A 379 26.84 24.94 -26.66
C LEU A 379 27.38 24.63 -25.26
N LEU A 380 26.54 24.11 -24.36
CA LEU A 380 26.91 23.72 -23.01
C LEU A 380 28.08 22.71 -23.04
N LEU A 381 27.94 21.63 -23.80
CA LEU A 381 29.00 20.63 -23.97
C LEU A 381 30.28 21.26 -24.54
N LYS A 382 30.15 22.06 -25.62
CA LYS A 382 31.30 22.68 -26.30
C LYS A 382 32.08 23.66 -25.40
N LYS A 383 31.38 24.43 -24.57
CA LYS A 383 32.00 25.36 -23.61
C LYS A 383 32.75 24.59 -22.50
N SER A 384 32.11 23.57 -21.93
CA SER A 384 32.68 22.78 -20.83
C SER A 384 33.80 21.83 -21.24
N PHE A 385 33.70 21.17 -22.40
CA PHE A 385 34.63 20.09 -22.78
C PHE A 385 35.46 20.39 -24.04
N GLY A 386 35.11 21.42 -24.83
CA GLY A 386 35.71 21.64 -26.15
C GLY A 386 37.21 21.99 -26.16
N LYS A 387 37.78 22.34 -25.00
CA LYS A 387 39.24 22.54 -24.85
C LYS A 387 40.02 21.22 -24.75
N ARG A 388 39.37 20.13 -24.32
CA ARG A 388 39.99 18.82 -24.04
C ARG A 388 39.50 17.72 -24.97
N CYS A 389 38.25 17.80 -25.41
CA CYS A 389 37.59 16.81 -26.25
C CYS A 389 37.18 17.43 -27.59
N ASN A 390 37.31 16.66 -28.68
CA ASN A 390 36.79 17.05 -29.98
C ASN A 390 35.27 16.76 -30.04
N ILE A 391 34.46 17.69 -29.53
CA ILE A 391 33.01 17.50 -29.48
C ILE A 391 32.38 17.73 -30.85
N VAL A 392 31.93 16.64 -31.44
CA VAL A 392 31.14 16.65 -32.67
C VAL A 392 29.71 17.11 -32.39
N LYS A 393 29.09 17.79 -33.37
CA LYS A 393 27.68 18.17 -33.26
C LYS A 393 26.83 16.90 -33.22
N PRO A 394 25.84 16.78 -32.31
CA PRO A 394 24.91 15.66 -32.35
C PRO A 394 24.16 15.61 -33.71
N ILE A 395 23.58 14.46 -34.05
CA ILE A 395 22.83 14.26 -35.29
C ILE A 395 21.32 14.20 -35.07
N ARG A 396 20.87 13.82 -33.86
CA ARG A 396 19.45 13.78 -33.48
C ARG A 396 19.26 14.21 -32.03
N ILE A 397 18.07 14.70 -31.75
CA ILE A 397 17.57 15.01 -30.40
C ILE A 397 16.22 14.32 -30.19
N LEU A 398 15.99 13.86 -28.96
CA LEU A 398 14.68 13.42 -28.49
C LEU A 398 14.50 13.90 -27.05
N ARG A 399 13.37 14.52 -26.72
CA ARG A 399 13.11 15.03 -25.36
C ARG A 399 11.70 14.75 -24.87
N SER A 400 11.55 14.69 -23.55
CA SER A 400 10.24 14.60 -22.92
C SER A 400 9.62 16.00 -22.70
N LYS A 401 8.28 16.05 -22.67
CA LYS A 401 7.48 17.23 -22.33
C LYS A 401 6.29 16.82 -21.46
N TRP A 402 6.48 16.83 -20.15
CA TRP A 402 5.52 16.30 -19.17
C TRP A 402 4.59 17.37 -18.63
N TYR A 403 5.06 18.61 -18.47
CA TYR A 403 4.24 19.69 -17.91
C TYR A 403 3.31 20.34 -18.94
N THR A 404 3.83 20.64 -20.12
CA THR A 404 3.07 21.25 -21.23
C THR A 404 2.03 20.30 -21.81
N ASN A 405 2.19 18.98 -21.60
CA ASN A 405 1.18 17.99 -21.95
C ASN A 405 -0.05 18.11 -21.04
N GLU A 406 -1.21 18.46 -21.62
CA GLU A 406 -2.47 18.69 -20.87
C GLU A 406 -3.08 17.45 -20.21
N HIS A 407 -2.55 16.26 -20.52
CA HIS A 407 -2.98 14.98 -19.94
C HIS A 407 -2.11 14.52 -18.77
N PHE A 408 -1.01 15.23 -18.47
CA PHE A 408 -0.10 14.89 -17.36
C PHE A 408 0.15 16.06 -16.41
N ARG A 409 0.43 17.27 -16.93
CA ARG A 409 0.73 18.48 -16.13
C ARG A 409 1.82 18.28 -15.07
N GLY A 410 2.83 17.48 -15.39
CA GLY A 410 3.94 17.17 -14.50
C GLY A 410 4.46 15.74 -14.65
N SER A 411 5.57 15.45 -13.97
CA SER A 411 6.26 14.16 -14.02
C SER A 411 5.76 13.23 -12.93
N TYR A 412 5.96 13.51 -11.64
CA TYR A 412 5.49 12.66 -10.54
C TYR A 412 5.40 13.43 -9.22
N SER A 413 4.70 12.84 -8.25
CA SER A 413 4.35 13.50 -7.00
C SER A 413 5.54 13.59 -6.01
N PHE A 414 5.38 14.37 -4.95
CA PHE A 414 6.26 14.33 -3.77
C PHE A 414 5.53 14.93 -2.57
N LEU A 415 6.04 14.68 -1.37
CA LEU A 415 5.48 15.22 -0.15
C LEU A 415 6.18 16.52 0.23
N SER A 416 5.43 17.61 0.13
CA SER A 416 5.91 18.96 0.35
C SER A 416 5.68 19.46 1.77
N MET A 417 6.30 20.59 2.12
CA MET A 417 5.96 21.38 3.32
C MET A 417 4.49 21.77 3.34
N LEU A 418 3.87 21.98 2.17
CA LEU A 418 2.44 22.23 2.07
C LEU A 418 1.61 21.00 2.47
N SER A 419 1.99 19.80 2.02
CA SER A 419 1.31 18.55 2.42
C SER A 419 1.40 18.31 3.93
N GLU A 420 2.54 18.66 4.54
CA GLU A 420 2.71 18.66 6.00
C GLU A 420 1.81 19.66 6.69
N HIS A 421 1.86 20.93 6.28
CA HIS A 421 1.06 21.99 6.88
C HIS A 421 -0.45 21.72 6.78
N MET A 422 -0.91 21.21 5.63
CA MET A 422 -2.32 20.87 5.42
C MET A 422 -2.75 19.56 6.08
N ASN A 423 -1.79 18.80 6.60
CA ASN A 423 -1.93 17.46 7.16
C ASN A 423 -2.67 16.50 6.21
N VAL A 424 -2.21 16.42 4.95
CA VAL A 424 -2.79 15.53 3.93
C VAL A 424 -1.77 14.48 3.48
N THR A 425 -2.26 13.33 3.05
CA THR A 425 -1.44 12.17 2.65
C THR A 425 -1.97 11.59 1.32
N PRO A 426 -1.18 10.74 0.62
CA PRO A 426 -1.67 9.98 -0.53
C PRO A 426 -2.93 9.15 -0.21
N ARG A 427 -3.13 8.72 1.04
CA ARG A 427 -4.32 8.02 1.51
C ARG A 427 -5.60 8.83 1.35
N ASP A 428 -5.53 10.13 1.63
CA ASP A 428 -6.68 11.03 1.49
C ASP A 428 -7.11 11.16 0.02
N LEU A 429 -6.14 11.11 -0.90
CA LEU A 429 -6.42 11.06 -2.34
C LEU A 429 -6.97 9.70 -2.76
N ALA A 430 -6.46 8.60 -2.19
CA ALA A 430 -6.88 7.23 -2.48
C ALA A 430 -8.32 6.88 -2.06
N GLU A 431 -8.90 7.62 -1.10
CA GLU A 431 -10.23 7.32 -0.57
C GLU A 431 -11.33 7.34 -1.66
N PRO A 432 -12.13 6.29 -1.84
CA PRO A 432 -13.19 6.30 -2.84
C PRO A 432 -14.33 7.25 -2.46
N ILE A 433 -15.03 7.78 -3.46
CA ILE A 433 -16.34 8.42 -3.27
C ILE A 433 -17.38 7.31 -3.17
N MET A 434 -18.11 7.29 -2.05
CA MET A 434 -19.06 6.24 -1.71
C MET A 434 -20.50 6.75 -1.74
N THR A 435 -21.44 5.87 -2.08
CA THR A 435 -22.87 6.04 -1.82
C THR A 435 -23.36 4.88 -0.98
N GLY A 436 -23.62 5.15 0.30
CA GLY A 436 -23.77 4.10 1.30
C GLY A 436 -22.51 3.23 1.36
N ILE A 437 -22.65 1.94 1.02
CA ILE A 437 -21.53 0.99 0.95
C ILE A 437 -20.95 0.83 -0.47
N LYS A 438 -21.55 1.46 -1.49
CA LYS A 438 -21.15 1.31 -2.89
C LYS A 438 -20.04 2.30 -3.23
N PRO A 439 -18.87 1.86 -3.72
CA PRO A 439 -17.86 2.76 -4.26
C PRO A 439 -18.31 3.24 -5.64
N VAL A 440 -18.48 4.56 -5.84
CA VAL A 440 -18.89 5.14 -7.13
C VAL A 440 -17.69 5.61 -7.93
N ILE A 441 -16.74 6.31 -7.28
CA ILE A 441 -15.48 6.75 -7.88
C ILE A 441 -14.32 6.30 -7.02
N LEU A 442 -13.39 5.56 -7.60
CA LEU A 442 -12.19 5.02 -6.99
C LEU A 442 -10.98 5.73 -7.58
N PHE A 443 -9.92 5.94 -6.80
CA PHE A 443 -8.73 6.65 -7.24
C PHE A 443 -7.51 5.72 -7.17
N ALA A 444 -6.84 5.54 -8.31
CA ALA A 444 -5.59 4.80 -8.42
C ALA A 444 -4.55 5.64 -9.17
N GLY A 445 -3.29 5.21 -9.14
CA GLY A 445 -2.16 5.98 -9.66
C GLY A 445 -1.12 6.27 -8.57
N GLU A 446 0.09 6.61 -8.99
CA GLU A 446 1.25 6.76 -8.09
C GLU A 446 0.98 7.72 -6.92
N ALA A 447 0.29 8.83 -7.14
CA ALA A 447 -0.02 9.82 -6.09
C ALA A 447 -1.03 9.33 -5.04
N THR A 448 -1.56 8.10 -5.18
CA THR A 448 -2.52 7.49 -4.24
C THR A 448 -1.89 6.38 -3.41
N HIS A 449 -0.58 6.18 -3.49
CA HIS A 449 0.13 5.16 -2.72
C HIS A 449 0.82 5.79 -1.50
N ASP A 450 0.56 5.27 -0.30
CA ASP A 450 1.09 5.82 0.96
C ASP A 450 2.63 5.82 1.01
N HIS A 451 3.26 4.74 0.53
CA HIS A 451 4.72 4.52 0.65
C HIS A 451 5.53 4.51 -0.65
N TYR A 452 4.90 4.28 -1.80
CA TYR A 452 5.54 4.14 -3.10
C TYR A 452 4.96 5.15 -4.10
N TYR A 453 4.67 6.36 -3.61
CA TYR A 453 4.32 7.45 -4.51
C TYR A 453 5.45 7.69 -5.50
N SER A 454 5.13 8.26 -6.66
CA SER A 454 6.10 8.60 -7.72
C SER A 454 6.71 7.45 -8.51
N THR A 455 6.29 6.21 -8.26
CA THR A 455 6.85 5.03 -8.92
C THR A 455 5.86 4.26 -9.78
N VAL A 456 6.39 3.43 -10.68
CA VAL A 456 5.55 2.52 -11.49
C VAL A 456 4.96 1.40 -10.64
N HIS A 457 5.73 0.82 -9.70
CA HIS A 457 5.22 -0.25 -8.84
C HIS A 457 4.09 0.27 -7.94
N GLY A 458 4.20 1.48 -7.37
CA GLY A 458 3.09 2.11 -6.65
C GLY A 458 1.87 2.35 -7.54
N ALA A 459 2.06 2.76 -8.80
CA ALA A 459 0.94 2.87 -9.74
C ALA A 459 0.28 1.51 -10.03
N VAL A 460 1.05 0.44 -10.25
CA VAL A 460 0.53 -0.91 -10.49
C VAL A 460 -0.25 -1.42 -9.27
N GLU A 461 0.32 -1.29 -8.08
CA GLU A 461 -0.29 -1.75 -6.81
C GLU A 461 -1.59 -1.02 -6.51
N THR A 462 -1.65 0.30 -6.74
CA THR A 462 -2.90 1.07 -6.58
C THR A 462 -3.96 0.68 -7.61
N GLY A 463 -3.55 0.31 -8.83
CA GLY A 463 -4.45 -0.27 -9.83
C GLY A 463 -5.07 -1.60 -9.37
N PHE A 464 -4.23 -2.52 -8.86
CA PHE A 464 -4.71 -3.77 -8.26
C PHE A 464 -5.63 -3.52 -7.06
N ARG A 465 -5.26 -2.59 -6.16
CA ARG A 465 -6.04 -2.21 -4.98
C ARG A 465 -7.47 -1.81 -5.34
N GLU A 466 -7.65 -0.93 -6.32
CA GLU A 466 -9.01 -0.46 -6.67
C GLU A 466 -9.81 -1.50 -7.47
N ALA A 467 -9.15 -2.34 -8.27
CA ALA A 467 -9.82 -3.49 -8.89
C ALA A 467 -10.30 -4.50 -7.83
N ASP A 468 -9.43 -4.86 -6.88
CA ASP A 468 -9.75 -5.79 -5.79
C ASP A 468 -10.88 -5.21 -4.91
N ARG A 469 -10.89 -3.89 -4.63
CA ARG A 469 -12.00 -3.23 -3.93
C ARG A 469 -13.37 -3.45 -4.61
N LEU A 470 -13.41 -3.40 -5.95
CA LEU A 470 -14.65 -3.67 -6.72
C LEU A 470 -15.01 -5.15 -6.76
N ILE A 471 -14.01 -6.03 -6.81
CA ILE A 471 -14.20 -7.48 -6.75
C ILE A 471 -14.83 -7.86 -5.41
N ASP A 472 -14.26 -7.37 -4.30
CA ASP A 472 -14.74 -7.60 -2.94
C ASP A 472 -16.15 -7.03 -2.75
N PHE A 473 -16.41 -5.82 -3.24
CA PHE A 473 -17.75 -5.24 -3.22
C PHE A 473 -18.77 -6.12 -3.97
N LYS A 474 -18.40 -6.65 -5.15
CA LYS A 474 -19.28 -7.55 -5.91
C LYS A 474 -19.51 -8.87 -5.17
N SER A 475 -18.50 -9.41 -4.51
CA SER A 475 -18.64 -10.59 -3.65
C SER A 475 -19.61 -10.29 -2.51
N LEU A 476 -19.45 -9.15 -1.82
CA LEU A 476 -20.36 -8.69 -0.75
C LEU A 476 -21.81 -8.53 -1.24
N ILE A 477 -22.03 -7.94 -2.43
CA ILE A 477 -23.38 -7.79 -3.00
C ILE A 477 -23.95 -9.13 -3.43
N LYS A 478 -23.20 -10.02 -4.11
CA LYS A 478 -23.67 -11.38 -4.42
C LYS A 478 -24.05 -12.15 -3.16
N LEU A 479 -23.27 -11.97 -2.09
CA LEU A 479 -23.53 -12.50 -0.76
C LEU A 479 -24.74 -11.87 -0.07
N ASN A 480 -25.21 -10.69 -0.52
CA ASN A 480 -26.45 -10.04 -0.08
C ASN A 480 -27.63 -10.29 -1.04
N GLU A 481 -27.39 -10.70 -2.29
CA GLU A 481 -28.41 -10.98 -3.32
C GLU A 481 -28.80 -12.46 -3.37
N LYS A 482 -27.84 -13.39 -3.26
CA LYS A 482 -28.14 -14.83 -3.07
C LYS A 482 -28.66 -15.13 -1.67
N GLU A 483 -28.28 -14.30 -0.72
CA GLU A 483 -28.80 -14.33 0.62
C GLU A 483 -29.21 -12.91 0.96
N GLY A 484 -30.45 -12.56 0.61
CA GLY A 484 -31.10 -11.34 1.10
C GLY A 484 -30.75 -11.19 2.57
N TYR A 485 -30.03 -10.13 2.92
CA TYR A 485 -29.78 -9.68 4.28
C TYR A 485 -29.95 -10.80 5.34
N VAL A 486 -28.92 -11.62 5.57
CA VAL A 486 -28.92 -12.63 6.64
C VAL A 486 -28.69 -11.93 7.98
N GLY A 487 -29.62 -11.06 8.32
CA GLY A 487 -29.48 -10.13 9.42
C GLY A 487 -30.72 -9.27 9.59
N GLY A 488 -31.89 -9.74 9.16
CA GLY A 488 -33.16 -9.20 9.68
C GLY A 488 -33.10 -9.11 11.21
N PRO A 489 -34.03 -8.42 11.88
CA PRO A 489 -34.10 -8.42 13.35
C PRO A 489 -34.18 -9.84 13.97
N GLU A 490 -34.36 -10.86 13.13
CA GLU A 490 -34.49 -12.26 13.48
C GLU A 490 -33.12 -12.96 13.63
N HIS A 491 -32.89 -13.50 14.81
CA HIS A 491 -31.76 -14.40 15.07
C HIS A 491 -32.00 -15.74 14.37
N LEU A 492 -31.20 -16.06 13.34
CA LEU A 492 -31.30 -17.34 12.64
C LEU A 492 -30.58 -18.45 13.41
N LEU A 493 -31.25 -19.60 13.50
CA LEU A 493 -30.76 -20.80 14.17
C LEU A 493 -30.51 -21.91 13.14
N PHE A 494 -29.33 -22.53 13.19
CA PHE A 494 -29.09 -23.78 12.47
C PHE A 494 -29.92 -24.88 13.13
N LYS A 495 -30.94 -25.41 12.43
CA LYS A 495 -31.82 -26.48 12.94
C LYS A 495 -31.04 -27.71 13.45
N SER A 496 -29.89 -28.00 12.84
CA SER A 496 -28.99 -29.10 13.21
C SER A 496 -27.82 -28.67 14.11
N GLY A 497 -27.85 -27.45 14.65
CA GLY A 497 -26.76 -26.86 15.42
C GLY A 497 -25.57 -26.39 14.55
N TYR A 498 -24.71 -25.56 15.14
CA TYR A 498 -23.54 -24.99 14.44
C TYR A 498 -22.47 -26.04 14.06
N SER A 499 -22.49 -27.23 14.68
CA SER A 499 -21.60 -28.34 14.30
C SER A 499 -21.84 -28.83 12.87
N SER A 500 -23.06 -28.65 12.33
CA SER A 500 -23.35 -28.97 10.93
C SER A 500 -22.52 -28.13 9.95
N LEU A 501 -22.28 -26.85 10.27
CA LEU A 501 -21.43 -25.97 9.49
C LEU A 501 -19.97 -26.40 9.56
N THR A 502 -19.46 -26.69 10.77
CA THR A 502 -18.07 -27.14 10.92
C THR A 502 -17.83 -28.47 10.21
N ASN A 503 -18.79 -29.39 10.26
CA ASN A 503 -18.70 -30.67 9.56
C ASN A 503 -18.68 -30.47 8.04
N LEU A 504 -19.53 -29.58 7.50
CA LEU A 504 -19.54 -29.24 6.08
C LEU A 504 -18.19 -28.67 5.60
N ILE A 505 -17.57 -27.81 6.42
CA ILE A 505 -16.24 -27.26 6.12
C ILE A 505 -15.19 -28.38 6.14
N VAL A 506 -15.21 -29.23 7.17
CA VAL A 506 -14.26 -30.34 7.33
C VAL A 506 -14.41 -31.40 6.25
N ASP A 507 -15.61 -31.68 5.77
CA ASP A 507 -15.85 -32.68 4.71
C ASP A 507 -15.21 -32.29 3.37
N ASN A 508 -14.90 -31.01 3.16
CA ASN A 508 -14.15 -30.53 1.99
C ASN A 508 -12.62 -30.56 2.17
N LEU A 509 -12.13 -31.01 3.33
CA LEU A 509 -10.69 -31.10 3.63
C LEU A 509 -10.22 -32.56 3.67
N ASP A 510 -8.94 -32.78 3.38
CA ASP A 510 -8.31 -34.08 3.63
C ASP A 510 -8.24 -34.34 5.15
N LYS A 511 -9.12 -35.22 5.65
CA LYS A 511 -9.23 -35.54 7.07
C LYS A 511 -7.93 -36.04 7.69
N ARG A 512 -6.98 -36.57 6.90
CA ARG A 512 -5.64 -36.99 7.39
C ARG A 512 -4.75 -35.80 7.79
N LYS A 513 -5.08 -34.59 7.33
CA LYS A 513 -4.39 -33.34 7.68
C LYS A 513 -4.93 -32.72 8.98
N ILE A 514 -6.07 -33.20 9.49
CA ILE A 514 -6.68 -32.70 10.71
C ILE A 514 -6.24 -33.57 11.89
N ARG A 515 -5.40 -33.02 12.77
CA ARG A 515 -4.90 -33.71 13.96
C ARG A 515 -5.58 -33.17 15.21
N LEU A 516 -6.52 -33.93 15.75
CA LEU A 516 -7.17 -33.62 17.03
C LEU A 516 -6.30 -34.07 18.21
N SER A 517 -6.61 -33.59 19.41
CA SER A 517 -5.88 -33.95 20.65
C SER A 517 -4.36 -33.73 20.57
N THR A 518 -3.94 -32.76 19.75
CA THR A 518 -2.54 -32.43 19.47
C THR A 518 -2.24 -30.99 19.93
N PRO A 519 -2.18 -30.74 21.25
CA PRO A 519 -1.92 -29.40 21.75
C PRO A 519 -0.50 -28.96 21.39
N VAL A 520 -0.39 -27.76 20.83
CA VAL A 520 0.88 -27.09 20.54
C VAL A 520 1.45 -26.53 21.84
N GLU A 521 2.71 -26.83 22.11
CA GLU A 521 3.48 -26.33 23.25
C GLU A 521 4.13 -25.00 22.91
N VAL A 522 4.88 -24.96 21.80
CA VAL A 522 5.65 -23.78 21.38
C VAL A 522 5.82 -23.75 19.87
N ILE A 523 5.83 -22.55 19.31
CA ILE A 523 6.12 -22.24 17.92
C ILE A 523 7.50 -21.59 17.91
N HIS A 524 8.50 -22.36 17.50
CA HIS A 524 9.81 -21.81 17.20
C HIS A 524 9.76 -21.26 15.78
N TRP A 525 10.04 -19.98 15.63
CA TRP A 525 10.19 -19.34 14.33
C TRP A 525 11.54 -18.64 14.28
N ARG A 526 12.04 -18.34 13.08
CA ARG A 526 13.34 -17.69 12.91
C ARG A 526 13.17 -16.37 12.20
N ASN A 527 13.83 -15.33 12.70
CA ASN A 527 13.99 -14.06 11.98
C ASN A 527 14.91 -14.22 10.77
N PHE A 528 15.80 -15.22 10.79
CA PHE A 528 16.80 -15.46 9.76
C PHE A 528 16.93 -16.96 9.44
N ILE A 529 17.05 -17.31 8.16
CA ILE A 529 17.37 -18.67 7.69
C ILE A 529 18.60 -18.64 6.77
N ASP A 530 19.45 -19.66 6.84
CA ASP A 530 20.73 -19.74 6.10
C ASP A 530 20.58 -20.51 4.77
N SER A 531 19.56 -21.36 4.67
CA SER A 531 19.32 -22.23 3.52
C SER A 531 17.83 -22.31 3.17
N PRO A 532 17.46 -22.37 1.88
CA PRO A 532 16.07 -22.56 1.46
C PRO A 532 15.49 -23.93 1.84
N ASN A 533 16.33 -24.87 2.29
CA ASN A 533 15.92 -26.17 2.83
C ASN A 533 15.66 -26.13 4.35
N ASP A 534 16.03 -25.06 5.04
CA ASP A 534 15.74 -24.90 6.45
C ASP A 534 14.29 -24.49 6.64
N SER A 535 13.57 -25.17 7.52
CA SER A 535 12.21 -24.76 7.86
C SER A 535 12.25 -23.53 8.78
N PRO A 536 11.63 -22.40 8.37
CA PRO A 536 11.60 -21.18 9.18
C PRO A 536 10.75 -21.33 10.43
N VAL A 537 9.86 -22.33 10.48
CA VAL A 537 8.99 -22.62 11.61
C VAL A 537 9.08 -24.09 12.03
N ILE A 538 9.17 -24.30 13.33
CA ILE A 538 9.06 -25.60 14.00
C ILE A 538 7.95 -25.49 15.03
N VAL A 539 6.85 -26.21 14.80
CA VAL A 539 5.75 -26.30 15.77
C VAL A 539 5.97 -27.53 16.62
N LYS A 540 6.24 -27.33 17.91
CA LYS A 540 6.42 -28.41 18.88
C LYS A 540 5.13 -28.63 19.65
N THR A 541 4.70 -29.88 19.76
CA THR A 541 3.51 -30.29 20.50
C THR A 541 3.89 -30.85 21.87
N PHE A 542 2.95 -30.85 22.82
CA PHE A 542 3.21 -31.34 24.19
C PHE A 542 3.62 -32.81 24.29
N ASN A 543 3.33 -33.63 23.26
CA ASN A 543 3.79 -35.02 23.19
C ASN A 543 5.19 -35.17 22.57
N GLY A 544 5.90 -34.06 22.33
CA GLY A 544 7.25 -34.04 21.76
C GLY A 544 7.31 -34.14 20.24
N THR A 545 6.18 -34.08 19.52
CA THR A 545 6.20 -34.09 18.05
C THR A 545 6.62 -32.73 17.53
N GLU A 546 7.57 -32.70 16.62
CA GLU A 546 7.97 -31.50 15.89
C GLU A 546 7.41 -31.52 14.47
N ILE A 547 6.74 -30.43 14.09
CA ILE A 547 6.18 -30.23 12.76
C ILE A 547 6.95 -29.08 12.12
N LEU A 548 7.73 -29.42 11.11
CA LEU A 548 8.46 -28.46 10.28
C LEU A 548 7.49 -27.82 9.28
N ALA A 549 7.53 -26.49 9.18
CA ALA A 549 6.69 -25.76 8.25
C ALA A 549 7.40 -24.52 7.70
N ASP A 550 7.04 -24.18 6.47
CA ASP A 550 7.38 -22.89 5.83
C ASP A 550 6.57 -21.73 6.43
N ALA A 551 5.44 -22.08 7.06
CA ALA A 551 4.38 -21.18 7.45
C ALA A 551 3.61 -21.79 8.62
N VAL A 552 3.24 -20.99 9.61
CA VAL A 552 2.19 -21.36 10.56
C VAL A 552 1.05 -20.35 10.46
N ILE A 553 -0.20 -20.82 10.60
CA ILE A 553 -1.38 -19.98 10.77
C ILE A 553 -1.90 -20.17 12.20
N VAL A 554 -1.88 -19.11 13.00
CA VAL A 554 -2.36 -19.17 14.39
C VAL A 554 -3.79 -18.65 14.48
N THR A 555 -4.73 -19.55 14.78
CA THR A 555 -6.17 -19.26 14.85
C THR A 555 -6.77 -19.48 16.24
N CYS A 556 -5.94 -19.47 17.29
CA CYS A 556 -6.43 -19.64 18.66
C CYS A 556 -7.19 -18.40 19.14
N SER A 557 -8.01 -18.59 20.17
CA SER A 557 -8.81 -17.52 20.78
C SER A 557 -7.92 -16.45 21.42
N LEU A 558 -8.41 -15.21 21.43
CA LEU A 558 -7.72 -14.10 22.10
C LEU A 558 -7.48 -14.37 23.59
N GLY A 559 -8.43 -15.02 24.27
CA GLY A 559 -8.28 -15.42 25.68
C GLY A 559 -7.13 -16.40 25.89
N TYR A 560 -6.97 -17.38 24.99
CA TYR A 560 -5.84 -18.30 25.01
C TYR A 560 -4.52 -17.56 24.77
N LEU A 561 -4.49 -16.65 23.79
CA LEU A 561 -3.29 -15.87 23.46
C LEU A 561 -2.84 -15.01 24.61
N LYS A 562 -3.73 -14.20 25.19
CA LYS A 562 -3.43 -13.38 26.38
C LYS A 562 -2.74 -14.19 27.49
N SER A 563 -3.16 -15.43 27.66
CA SER A 563 -2.63 -16.30 28.71
C SER A 563 -1.32 -17.01 28.35
N ASN A 564 -0.95 -17.10 27.07
CA ASN A 564 0.14 -17.98 26.61
C ASN A 564 1.11 -17.35 25.61
N TYR A 565 0.85 -16.18 25.00
CA TYR A 565 1.66 -15.65 23.90
C TYR A 565 3.13 -15.47 24.27
N GLN A 566 3.41 -15.14 25.54
CA GLN A 566 4.78 -14.99 26.05
C GLN A 566 5.60 -16.29 26.02
N ASN A 567 4.93 -17.45 26.13
CA ASN A 567 5.58 -18.77 26.14
C ASN A 567 5.34 -19.57 24.85
N MET A 568 4.33 -19.19 24.08
CA MET A 568 3.90 -19.89 22.86
C MET A 568 4.80 -19.58 21.66
N PHE A 569 5.50 -18.43 21.64
CA PHE A 569 6.33 -18.01 20.51
C PHE A 569 7.79 -17.89 20.92
N GLN A 570 8.68 -18.45 20.11
CA GLN A 570 10.13 -18.29 20.28
C GLN A 570 10.79 -17.99 18.92
N PRO A 571 11.38 -16.78 18.72
CA PRO A 571 11.44 -15.67 19.66
C PRO A 571 10.05 -15.05 19.95
N LEU A 572 10.00 -14.12 20.92
CA LEU A 572 8.76 -13.40 21.23
C LEU A 572 8.22 -12.66 20.01
N LEU A 573 6.90 -12.46 19.99
CA LEU A 573 6.25 -11.66 18.95
C LEU A 573 6.74 -10.21 18.98
N PRO A 574 6.77 -9.51 17.83
CA PRO A 574 6.98 -8.08 17.77
C PRO A 574 6.08 -7.31 18.73
N ASN A 575 6.62 -6.27 19.39
CA ASN A 575 5.91 -5.50 20.42
C ASN A 575 4.51 -5.06 20.00
N ARG A 576 4.34 -4.65 18.73
CA ARG A 576 3.05 -4.22 18.20
C ARG A 576 1.95 -5.30 18.30
N LEU A 577 2.30 -6.57 18.05
CA LEU A 577 1.37 -7.69 18.19
C LEU A 577 1.09 -8.00 19.67
N SER A 578 2.11 -7.93 20.52
CA SER A 578 1.98 -8.14 21.96
C SER A 578 1.06 -7.09 22.60
N ILE A 579 1.24 -5.82 22.27
CA ILE A 579 0.36 -4.71 22.70
C ILE A 579 -1.08 -4.97 22.24
N ALA A 580 -1.27 -5.35 20.97
CA ALA A 580 -2.60 -5.67 20.46
C ALA A 580 -3.26 -6.87 21.17
N ILE A 581 -2.50 -7.89 21.55
CA ILE A 581 -2.99 -9.01 22.36
C ILE A 581 -3.45 -8.52 23.74
N GLU A 582 -2.72 -7.60 24.37
CA GLU A 582 -3.03 -7.09 25.70
C GLU A 582 -4.19 -6.09 25.72
N ASP A 583 -4.24 -5.16 24.77
CA ASP A 583 -5.23 -4.09 24.78
C ASP A 583 -6.62 -4.56 24.36
N LEU A 584 -6.70 -5.50 23.40
CA LEU A 584 -7.99 -6.02 22.98
C LEU A 584 -8.67 -6.75 24.14
N GLY A 585 -9.90 -6.38 24.46
CA GLY A 585 -10.65 -6.99 25.55
C GLY A 585 -11.19 -8.35 25.14
N PHE A 586 -11.23 -9.31 26.06
CA PHE A 586 -11.85 -10.63 25.83
C PHE A 586 -12.67 -11.04 27.05
N GLY A 587 -13.99 -11.09 26.89
CA GLY A 587 -14.95 -11.34 27.97
C GLY A 587 -15.67 -12.68 27.84
N THR A 588 -16.30 -13.09 28.94
CA THR A 588 -17.03 -14.36 29.05
C THR A 588 -18.54 -14.11 29.13
N ILE A 589 -19.30 -14.87 28.34
CA ILE A 589 -20.77 -14.95 28.42
C ILE A 589 -21.14 -16.43 28.40
N ASN A 590 -21.94 -16.85 29.37
CA ASN A 590 -22.41 -18.22 29.45
C ASN A 590 -23.88 -18.37 29.14
N LYS A 591 -24.22 -19.54 28.59
CA LYS A 591 -25.57 -20.00 28.32
C LYS A 591 -25.89 -21.12 29.30
N ILE A 592 -27.04 -21.06 29.93
CA ILE A 592 -27.60 -22.15 30.75
C ILE A 592 -28.86 -22.62 30.04
N PHE A 593 -29.03 -23.93 29.90
CA PHE A 593 -30.19 -24.57 29.30
C PHE A 593 -30.93 -25.32 30.40
N LEU A 594 -32.20 -24.98 30.60
CA LEU A 594 -33.09 -25.57 31.60
C LEU A 594 -34.19 -26.33 30.86
N ASP A 595 -34.09 -27.66 30.85
CA ASP A 595 -35.10 -28.54 30.25
C ASP A 595 -36.12 -28.96 31.31
N PHE A 596 -37.38 -28.68 31.05
CA PHE A 596 -38.52 -29.02 31.91
C PHE A 596 -39.25 -30.29 31.44
N GLY A 597 -38.85 -30.89 30.31
CA GLY A 597 -39.52 -32.02 29.67
C GLY A 597 -40.78 -31.60 28.90
N GLU A 598 -41.64 -30.79 29.52
CA GLU A 598 -42.84 -30.21 28.89
C GLU A 598 -42.92 -28.68 29.15
N PRO A 599 -43.41 -27.88 28.19
CA PRO A 599 -43.59 -26.44 28.39
C PRO A 599 -44.73 -26.15 29.38
N TRP A 600 -44.41 -25.47 30.47
CA TRP A 600 -45.38 -25.06 31.50
C TRP A 600 -45.89 -23.61 31.31
N TRP A 601 -45.31 -22.88 30.37
CA TRP A 601 -45.70 -21.51 30.03
C TRP A 601 -46.78 -21.47 28.94
N GLN A 602 -47.48 -20.33 28.84
CA GLN A 602 -48.53 -20.15 27.84
C GLN A 602 -47.98 -20.16 26.40
N ARG A 603 -48.79 -20.66 25.47
CA ARG A 603 -48.45 -20.68 24.04
C ARG A 603 -48.23 -19.24 23.53
N GLY A 604 -47.11 -19.02 22.83
CA GLY A 604 -46.73 -17.71 22.31
C GLY A 604 -45.83 -16.89 23.23
N VAL A 605 -45.53 -17.37 24.43
CA VAL A 605 -44.46 -16.79 25.26
C VAL A 605 -43.11 -17.12 24.65
N ASN A 606 -42.31 -16.08 24.37
CA ASN A 606 -40.95 -16.22 23.82
C ASN A 606 -39.86 -16.17 24.89
N GLY A 607 -40.20 -15.79 26.12
CA GLY A 607 -39.27 -15.68 27.23
C GLY A 607 -39.76 -14.77 28.35
N PHE A 608 -38.96 -14.69 29.41
CA PHE A 608 -39.18 -13.90 30.62
C PHE A 608 -37.96 -13.02 30.86
N GLN A 609 -38.09 -11.72 30.60
CA GLN A 609 -37.00 -10.75 30.82
C GLN A 609 -37.07 -10.18 32.23
N LEU A 610 -35.91 -10.07 32.88
CA LEU A 610 -35.84 -9.63 34.27
C LEU A 610 -35.53 -8.13 34.34
N LEU A 611 -36.37 -7.39 35.06
CA LEU A 611 -36.13 -5.98 35.39
C LEU A 611 -35.72 -5.85 36.85
N TRP A 612 -34.42 -5.67 37.08
CA TRP A 612 -33.85 -5.51 38.40
C TRP A 612 -34.08 -4.10 38.95
N ARG A 613 -34.97 -3.98 39.94
CA ARG A 613 -35.22 -2.73 40.67
C ARG A 613 -34.06 -2.42 41.63
N ARG A 614 -33.57 -1.18 41.60
CA ARG A 614 -32.45 -0.72 42.45
C ARG A 614 -32.82 -0.63 43.94
N ASP A 615 -34.10 -0.45 44.25
CA ASP A 615 -34.64 -0.28 45.59
C ASP A 615 -35.17 -1.58 46.22
N ALA A 616 -35.09 -2.70 45.51
CA ALA A 616 -35.51 -4.00 46.03
C ALA A 616 -34.36 -4.74 46.74
N ASP A 617 -34.68 -5.46 47.82
CA ASP A 617 -33.72 -6.31 48.52
C ASP A 617 -33.45 -7.60 47.72
N HIS A 618 -32.22 -7.71 47.21
CA HIS A 618 -31.70 -8.86 46.47
C HIS A 618 -30.65 -9.65 47.27
N SER A 619 -30.47 -9.36 48.57
CA SER A 619 -29.45 -10.00 49.42
C SER A 619 -29.70 -11.51 49.60
N SER A 620 -30.95 -11.95 49.45
CA SER A 620 -31.37 -13.35 49.50
C SER A 620 -31.06 -14.15 48.23
N LEU A 621 -30.63 -13.51 47.14
CA LEU A 621 -30.30 -14.17 45.89
C LEU A 621 -28.78 -14.37 45.72
N PRO A 622 -28.33 -15.50 45.15
CA PRO A 622 -26.93 -15.72 44.83
C PRO A 622 -26.38 -14.63 43.92
N GLU A 623 -25.14 -14.20 44.15
CA GLU A 623 -24.52 -13.04 43.47
C GLU A 623 -24.56 -13.14 41.95
N TRP A 624 -24.35 -14.33 41.39
CA TRP A 624 -24.30 -14.53 39.94
C TRP A 624 -25.64 -14.26 39.25
N THR A 625 -26.77 -14.47 39.95
CA THR A 625 -28.11 -14.29 39.39
C THR A 625 -28.40 -12.84 39.00
N LYS A 626 -27.73 -11.87 39.64
CA LYS A 626 -27.85 -10.43 39.32
C LYS A 626 -27.35 -10.08 37.91
N TYR A 627 -26.57 -10.97 37.30
CA TYR A 627 -26.03 -10.83 35.94
C TYR A 627 -26.84 -11.60 34.90
N VAL A 628 -27.97 -12.20 35.31
CA VAL A 628 -28.95 -12.83 34.41
C VAL A 628 -29.83 -11.76 33.79
N THR A 629 -29.95 -11.80 32.47
CA THR A 629 -30.80 -10.87 31.69
C THR A 629 -32.24 -11.37 31.58
N GLY A 630 -32.43 -12.68 31.46
CA GLY A 630 -33.75 -13.28 31.26
C GLY A 630 -33.66 -14.77 30.97
N PHE A 631 -34.83 -15.36 30.75
CA PHE A 631 -35.05 -16.75 30.36
C PHE A 631 -35.78 -16.78 29.03
N ASP A 632 -35.12 -17.14 27.94
CA ASP A 632 -35.75 -17.20 26.63
C ASP A 632 -36.20 -18.63 26.30
N VAL A 633 -37.33 -18.78 25.61
CA VAL A 633 -37.77 -20.07 25.10
C VAL A 633 -36.87 -20.45 23.93
N LEU A 634 -36.25 -21.63 23.98
CA LEU A 634 -35.39 -22.11 22.92
C LEU A 634 -36.25 -22.59 21.73
N PRO A 635 -36.22 -21.95 20.54
CA PRO A 635 -37.20 -22.22 19.48
C PRO A 635 -37.22 -23.66 18.95
N ILE A 636 -36.10 -24.37 19.03
CA ILE A 636 -35.96 -25.76 18.55
C ILE A 636 -36.35 -26.78 19.65
N HIS A 637 -36.33 -26.35 20.92
CA HIS A 637 -36.64 -27.19 22.08
C HIS A 637 -37.73 -26.51 22.91
N ALA A 638 -38.98 -26.75 22.52
CA ALA A 638 -40.13 -26.02 23.07
C ALA A 638 -40.32 -26.16 24.59
N ALA A 639 -39.69 -27.14 25.25
CA ALA A 639 -39.71 -27.33 26.71
C ALA A 639 -38.43 -26.84 27.42
N THR A 640 -37.57 -26.09 26.72
CA THR A 640 -36.27 -25.65 27.24
C THR A 640 -36.19 -24.13 27.28
N LEU A 641 -35.75 -23.59 28.43
CA LEU A 641 -35.36 -22.18 28.58
C LEU A 641 -33.85 -22.04 28.43
N ILE A 642 -33.40 -21.01 27.71
CA ILE A 642 -32.01 -20.56 27.68
C ILE A 642 -31.85 -19.31 28.54
N VAL A 643 -30.81 -19.29 29.38
CA VAL A 643 -30.47 -18.18 30.27
C VAL A 643 -29.11 -17.64 29.86
N TRP A 644 -29.02 -16.32 29.70
CA TRP A 644 -27.77 -15.63 29.37
C TRP A 644 -27.19 -14.96 30.62
N VAL A 645 -25.94 -15.30 30.93
CA VAL A 645 -25.20 -14.74 32.07
C VAL A 645 -23.95 -14.05 31.55
N GLY A 646 -23.81 -12.76 31.84
CA GLY A 646 -22.63 -11.96 31.51
C GLY A 646 -21.84 -11.53 32.74
N GLY A 647 -20.83 -10.69 32.53
CA GLY A 647 -20.08 -10.03 33.61
C GLY A 647 -19.48 -11.02 34.63
N ARG A 648 -19.46 -10.63 35.91
CA ARG A 648 -18.89 -11.46 36.98
C ARG A 648 -19.66 -12.77 37.18
N GLY A 649 -20.98 -12.75 36.99
CA GLY A 649 -21.82 -13.95 37.11
C GLY A 649 -21.43 -15.05 36.14
N ALA A 650 -20.93 -14.70 34.95
CA ALA A 650 -20.47 -15.69 33.96
C ALA A 650 -19.26 -16.50 34.47
N TYR A 651 -18.39 -15.92 35.29
CA TYR A 651 -17.25 -16.64 35.88
C TYR A 651 -17.71 -17.53 37.04
N ILE A 652 -18.54 -16.98 37.94
CA ILE A 652 -19.05 -17.72 39.11
C ILE A 652 -19.83 -18.96 38.66
N VAL A 653 -20.68 -18.84 37.63
CA VAL A 653 -21.53 -19.95 37.19
C VAL A 653 -20.74 -21.11 36.60
N GLU A 654 -19.52 -20.90 36.09
CA GLU A 654 -18.68 -22.00 35.61
C GLU A 654 -18.23 -22.92 36.75
N GLU A 655 -18.15 -22.42 37.98
CA GLU A 655 -17.66 -23.15 39.16
C GLU A 655 -18.78 -23.92 39.92
N LEU A 656 -20.05 -23.57 39.74
CA LEU A 656 -21.18 -24.10 40.51
C LEU A 656 -21.73 -25.44 39.97
N PRO A 657 -22.18 -26.42 40.76
CA PRO A 657 -22.86 -27.60 40.22
C PRO A 657 -24.13 -27.28 39.41
N GLU A 658 -24.43 -28.07 38.38
CA GLU A 658 -25.65 -27.91 37.56
C GLU A 658 -26.94 -27.91 38.41
N GLU A 659 -26.97 -28.68 39.49
CA GLU A 659 -28.09 -28.78 40.43
C GLU A 659 -28.32 -27.45 41.16
N THR A 660 -27.24 -26.83 41.65
CA THR A 660 -27.30 -25.52 42.30
C THR A 660 -27.77 -24.45 41.31
N ILE A 661 -27.27 -24.47 40.08
CA ILE A 661 -27.69 -23.52 39.05
C ILE A 661 -29.17 -23.71 38.71
N ALA A 662 -29.65 -24.95 38.62
CA ALA A 662 -31.05 -25.25 38.37
C ALA A 662 -31.94 -24.73 39.49
N GLU A 663 -31.55 -24.95 40.76
CA GLU A 663 -32.26 -24.46 41.94
C GLU A 663 -32.31 -22.92 41.99
N ASP A 664 -31.17 -22.27 41.76
CA ASP A 664 -31.05 -20.81 41.72
C ASP A 664 -31.92 -20.19 40.61
N CYS A 665 -31.88 -20.77 39.40
CA CYS A 665 -32.73 -20.37 38.29
C CYS A 665 -34.21 -20.57 38.61
N MET A 666 -34.56 -21.67 39.26
CA MET A 666 -35.93 -21.99 39.66
C MET A 666 -36.44 -20.98 40.70
N ASN A 667 -35.62 -20.65 41.70
CA ASN A 667 -35.92 -19.62 42.69
C ASN A 667 -36.14 -18.25 42.04
N LEU A 668 -35.33 -17.92 41.02
CA LEU A 668 -35.46 -16.68 40.26
C LEU A 668 -36.77 -16.66 39.45
N LEU A 669 -37.12 -17.76 38.78
CA LEU A 669 -38.39 -17.89 38.04
C LEU A 669 -39.60 -17.79 38.98
N MET A 670 -39.60 -18.49 40.11
CA MET A 670 -40.68 -18.44 41.10
C MET A 670 -40.88 -17.01 41.66
N ARG A 671 -39.78 -16.30 41.89
CA ARG A 671 -39.81 -14.92 42.39
C ARG A 671 -40.41 -13.94 41.38
N TYR A 672 -40.08 -14.05 40.10
CA TYR A 672 -40.47 -13.07 39.08
C TYR A 672 -41.76 -13.42 38.32
N VAL A 673 -42.04 -14.70 38.04
CA VAL A 673 -43.10 -15.10 37.11
C VAL A 673 -44.43 -15.40 37.84
N ARG A 674 -44.43 -15.61 39.17
CA ARG A 674 -45.62 -15.80 40.04
C ARG A 674 -46.65 -16.85 39.57
N TYR A 675 -46.28 -17.77 38.66
CA TYR A 675 -47.08 -18.96 38.39
C TYR A 675 -46.95 -19.93 39.57
N ARG A 676 -48.08 -20.53 40.00
CA ARG A 676 -48.13 -21.33 41.23
C ARG A 676 -47.60 -22.76 41.08
N ASP A 677 -47.38 -23.24 39.85
CA ASP A 677 -47.05 -24.65 39.57
C ASP A 677 -45.96 -24.80 38.49
N ILE A 678 -44.79 -24.16 38.67
CA ILE A 678 -43.64 -24.39 37.78
C ILE A 678 -43.05 -25.79 38.09
N PRO A 679 -42.95 -26.72 37.13
CA PRO A 679 -42.36 -28.03 37.35
C PRO A 679 -40.85 -27.93 37.62
N PRO A 680 -40.26 -28.91 38.32
CA PRO A 680 -38.82 -28.94 38.55
C PRO A 680 -38.05 -29.06 37.24
N VAL A 681 -36.88 -28.42 37.18
CA VAL A 681 -35.95 -28.59 36.05
C VAL A 681 -35.49 -30.03 36.00
N ARG A 682 -35.75 -30.72 34.89
CA ARG A 682 -35.34 -32.11 34.68
C ARG A 682 -33.84 -32.20 34.36
N ARG A 683 -33.33 -31.25 33.59
CA ARG A 683 -31.92 -31.21 33.19
C ARG A 683 -31.43 -29.78 33.04
N CYS A 684 -30.28 -29.49 33.64
CA CYS A 684 -29.56 -28.24 33.50
C CYS A 684 -28.23 -28.52 32.79
N VAL A 685 -27.87 -27.68 31.82
CA VAL A 685 -26.57 -27.72 31.13
C VAL A 685 -26.08 -26.30 30.96
N ARG A 686 -24.79 -26.05 31.19
CA ARG A 686 -24.19 -24.73 30.94
C ARG A 686 -22.98 -24.79 30.03
N THR A 687 -22.64 -23.66 29.44
CA THR A 687 -21.33 -23.46 28.81
C THR A 687 -20.27 -23.11 29.86
N LYS A 688 -19.02 -23.51 29.58
CA LYS A 688 -17.83 -23.23 30.40
C LYS A 688 -16.70 -22.70 29.52
N TRP A 689 -16.87 -21.48 28.99
CA TRP A 689 -15.94 -20.93 28.01
C TRP A 689 -14.64 -20.45 28.64
N ASN A 690 -14.70 -19.93 29.86
CA ASN A 690 -13.53 -19.41 30.56
C ASN A 690 -12.63 -20.53 31.12
N GLU A 691 -13.21 -21.55 31.75
CA GLU A 691 -12.51 -22.73 32.26
C GLU A 691 -11.91 -23.59 31.13
N ASN A 692 -12.42 -23.47 29.91
CA ASN A 692 -11.83 -24.16 28.78
C ASN A 692 -10.42 -23.62 28.52
N ARG A 693 -9.42 -24.43 28.88
CA ARG A 693 -7.99 -24.11 28.78
C ARG A 693 -7.51 -23.66 27.39
N TYR A 694 -8.25 -23.97 26.31
CA TYR A 694 -7.91 -23.62 24.93
C TYR A 694 -8.73 -22.43 24.38
N VAL A 695 -9.71 -21.92 25.13
CA VAL A 695 -10.60 -20.83 24.70
C VAL A 695 -10.53 -19.62 25.64
N ARG A 696 -10.65 -19.83 26.95
CA ARG A 696 -10.54 -18.78 27.98
C ARG A 696 -11.42 -17.54 27.73
N GLY A 697 -12.69 -17.75 27.40
CA GLY A 697 -13.68 -16.68 27.20
C GLY A 697 -14.50 -16.84 25.92
N GLY A 698 -15.29 -15.84 25.54
CA GLY A 698 -16.25 -15.96 24.45
C GLY A 698 -16.32 -14.80 23.46
N TYR A 699 -16.05 -13.56 23.87
CA TYR A 699 -16.26 -12.38 23.02
C TYR A 699 -15.16 -11.34 23.16
N SER A 700 -14.62 -10.92 22.01
CA SER A 700 -13.68 -9.79 21.93
C SER A 700 -14.38 -8.44 21.89
N HIS A 701 -13.75 -7.39 22.43
CA HIS A 701 -14.23 -6.01 22.34
C HIS A 701 -13.07 -5.01 22.31
N ILE A 702 -13.34 -3.81 21.80
CA ILE A 702 -12.39 -2.69 21.83
C ILE A 702 -12.40 -2.09 23.23
N THR A 703 -11.22 -1.90 23.81
CA THR A 703 -11.04 -1.25 25.12
C THR A 703 -10.62 0.21 24.94
N LYS A 704 -10.56 0.96 26.05
CA LYS A 704 -10.01 2.31 26.05
C LYS A 704 -8.52 2.33 25.69
N SER A 705 -7.75 1.32 26.13
CA SER A 705 -6.33 1.18 25.79
C SER A 705 -6.11 1.06 24.29
N CYS A 706 -7.01 0.39 23.57
CA CYS A 706 -6.93 0.33 22.11
C CYS A 706 -6.94 1.72 21.43
N GLU A 707 -7.64 2.70 21.98
CA GLU A 707 -7.66 4.07 21.43
C GLU A 707 -6.38 4.84 21.79
N GLU A 708 -5.85 4.62 23.00
CA GLU A 708 -4.64 5.27 23.49
C GLU A 708 -3.39 4.81 22.72
N ASP A 709 -3.34 3.52 22.37
CA ASP A 709 -2.20 2.88 21.70
C ASP A 709 -2.38 2.71 20.17
N ASP A 710 -3.43 3.30 19.57
CA ASP A 710 -3.80 3.19 18.15
C ASP A 710 -3.88 1.72 17.66
N VAL A 711 -4.48 0.88 18.48
CA VAL A 711 -4.61 -0.56 18.26
C VAL A 711 -5.99 -0.89 17.68
N SER A 712 -5.98 -1.72 16.64
CA SER A 712 -7.20 -2.30 16.09
C SER A 712 -7.03 -3.81 15.87
N PRO A 713 -8.14 -4.56 15.78
CA PRO A 713 -8.21 -5.91 15.23
C PRO A 713 -7.30 -6.22 14.04
N LYS A 714 -7.01 -5.23 13.20
CA LYS A 714 -6.21 -5.38 11.98
C LYS A 714 -4.74 -5.67 12.29
N ILE A 715 -4.19 -5.12 13.38
CA ILE A 715 -2.77 -5.32 13.77
C ILE A 715 -2.49 -6.81 13.94
N LEU A 716 -3.41 -7.49 14.59
CA LEU A 716 -3.39 -8.93 14.81
C LEU A 716 -3.38 -9.72 13.47
N ALA A 717 -3.90 -9.19 12.36
CA ALA A 717 -3.83 -9.85 11.06
C ALA A 717 -2.50 -9.63 10.29
N GLU A 718 -1.57 -8.83 10.83
CA GLU A 718 -0.29 -8.56 10.19
C GLU A 718 0.67 -9.76 10.33
N PRO A 719 1.32 -10.21 9.24
CA PRO A 719 2.25 -11.33 9.28
C PRO A 719 3.59 -10.96 9.93
N VAL A 720 4.28 -11.98 10.44
CA VAL A 720 5.67 -11.87 10.94
C VAL A 720 6.60 -12.56 9.93
N TRP A 721 7.71 -11.93 9.58
CA TRP A 721 8.59 -12.34 8.47
C TRP A 721 9.92 -12.92 8.94
N ALA A 722 10.45 -13.86 8.15
CA ALA A 722 11.81 -14.39 8.25
C ALA A 722 12.63 -13.93 7.02
N THR A 723 13.83 -13.42 7.25
CA THR A 723 14.78 -12.97 6.22
C THR A 723 15.79 -14.09 5.90
N MET A 724 16.36 -14.16 4.69
CA MET A 724 17.36 -15.17 4.32
C MET A 724 18.64 -14.50 3.83
N GLN A 725 19.80 -14.85 4.39
CA GLN A 725 21.09 -14.34 3.92
C GLN A 725 21.59 -15.24 2.77
N ILE A 726 21.68 -14.69 1.55
CA ILE A 726 22.15 -15.44 0.39
C ILE A 726 23.60 -15.04 0.09
N ASP A 727 24.51 -16.01 0.13
CA ASP A 727 25.84 -15.86 -0.46
C ASP A 727 25.70 -15.62 -1.97
N MET A 728 26.23 -14.48 -2.44
CA MET A 728 25.96 -13.81 -3.73
C MET A 728 26.30 -14.61 -5.00
N LYS A 729 26.53 -15.92 -4.93
CA LYS A 729 26.98 -16.75 -6.06
C LYS A 729 25.94 -17.67 -6.69
N ARG A 730 24.74 -17.90 -6.09
CA ARG A 730 23.70 -18.75 -6.71
C ARG A 730 22.29 -18.17 -6.58
N LYS A 731 21.78 -17.66 -7.72
CA LYS A 731 20.47 -17.05 -7.96
C LYS A 731 19.28 -17.97 -7.59
N LYS A 732 18.51 -17.61 -6.55
CA LYS A 732 17.04 -17.79 -6.37
C LYS A 732 16.65 -17.46 -4.92
N VAL A 733 15.81 -16.44 -4.70
CA VAL A 733 15.18 -16.17 -3.39
C VAL A 733 13.77 -16.77 -3.40
N ARG A 734 13.40 -17.51 -2.34
CA ARG A 734 12.02 -17.82 -1.98
C ARG A 734 11.75 -17.21 -0.61
N LEU A 735 10.68 -16.43 -0.48
CA LEU A 735 10.15 -15.94 0.78
C LEU A 735 9.13 -16.94 1.33
N TYR A 736 9.29 -17.37 2.58
CA TYR A 736 8.34 -18.24 3.28
C TYR A 736 7.51 -17.40 4.27
N ARG A 737 6.21 -17.66 4.37
CA ARG A 737 5.21 -16.77 4.98
C ARG A 737 4.71 -17.32 6.32
N VAL A 738 4.82 -16.62 7.44
CA VAL A 738 4.07 -16.96 8.65
C VAL A 738 2.81 -16.09 8.74
N TYR A 739 1.64 -16.69 8.65
CA TYR A 739 0.36 -15.99 8.80
C TYR A 739 -0.04 -16.01 10.27
N VAL A 740 -0.40 -14.88 10.85
CA VAL A 740 -1.16 -14.88 12.11
C VAL A 740 -2.52 -14.32 11.74
N THR A 741 -3.58 -15.13 11.84
CA THR A 741 -4.92 -14.72 11.41
C THR A 741 -5.90 -15.01 12.54
N PHE A 742 -6.45 -13.95 13.12
CA PHE A 742 -7.36 -14.07 14.26
C PHE A 742 -8.82 -14.02 13.81
N TYR A 743 -9.62 -14.91 14.39
CA TYR A 743 -11.07 -14.81 14.39
C TYR A 743 -11.47 -13.90 15.56
N LEU A 744 -11.92 -12.69 15.24
CA LEU A 744 -12.60 -11.84 16.21
C LEU A 744 -14.10 -12.01 16.02
N THR A 745 -14.78 -12.56 17.01
CA THR A 745 -16.25 -12.49 17.09
C THR A 745 -16.64 -11.09 17.57
N LEU A 746 -16.40 -10.08 16.73
CA LEU A 746 -16.95 -8.76 16.92
C LEU A 746 -18.39 -8.77 16.41
N LYS A 747 -19.30 -8.22 17.22
CA LYS A 747 -20.69 -7.95 16.83
C LYS A 747 -20.73 -6.75 15.88
N LYS A 748 -20.12 -6.91 14.70
CA LYS A 748 -20.40 -6.21 13.43
C LYS A 748 -19.48 -6.78 12.35
N ASN A 749 -20.11 -7.42 11.36
CA ASN A 749 -19.64 -7.63 10.00
C ASN A 749 -18.21 -8.13 9.80
N LEU A 750 -18.03 -9.46 9.78
CA LEU A 750 -17.01 -10.09 8.94
C LEU A 750 -17.53 -11.45 8.46
N LYS A 751 -17.72 -11.58 7.14
CA LYS A 751 -17.93 -12.86 6.46
C LYS A 751 -16.58 -13.53 6.28
N LEU A 752 -16.50 -14.82 6.59
CA LEU A 752 -15.35 -15.63 6.22
C LEU A 752 -15.50 -16.12 4.80
N GLU A 753 -14.57 -15.71 3.96
CA GLU A 753 -14.23 -16.43 2.74
C GLU A 753 -13.28 -17.57 3.13
N ILE A 754 -13.71 -18.80 2.85
CA ILE A 754 -12.88 -20.01 2.93
C ILE A 754 -12.07 -20.04 1.63
N LEU A 755 -10.74 -20.02 1.76
CA LEU A 755 -9.77 -20.30 0.68
C LEU A 755 -9.89 -21.74 0.18
#